data_AF-A0AAV5BY77-F1
#
_entry.id   AF-A0AAV5BY77-F1
#
_cell.length_a   1.000
_cell.length_b   1.000
_cell.length_c   1.000
_cell.angle_alpha   90.00
_cell.angle_beta   90.00
_cell.angle_gamma   90.00
#
_symmetry.space_group_name_H-M   'P 1'
#
loop_
_entity.id
_entity.type
_entity.pdbx_description
1 polymer ?
#
loop_
_entity_poly.entity_id
_entity_poly.type
_entity_poly.pdbx_seq_one_letter_code
_entity_poly.pdbx_strand_id
1 'polypeptide(L)'
;MDTLKRKAMDGPSADHASPLKAPRAEAPPTPAPVATVAAAEPVACVHEVSYPEGYDPSDPTSRVLAGGGEGSEPAKTFPFELDPFQTEAIRCLDNGESVMVSAHTSAGKTVVASYAIAMSLRNQQRVIYTSPIKALSNQKYREFKSEFSDVGLMTGDVTIEPNASCLVMTTEIWRSMQYKGSEVMREVAWIIFDEVHYMRDRERGVVWEESIVMAPKNSRFVFLSATVPNAKEFADWVAKHYVFPSGGDGLYLVVDEKGKFREDSFQKALNALIPAGDSDKKKENGKWQKAIIAGKPSEDSDIFKMVKMIIQRKFLRFSDHNVWYLLPIVSNMLPLLKRGIGVHHSGLLPILKEVIEILFQEGYIKADRALPDLEKQIKELELERNSMVIEEEESLKDYYDLLQQYKSLKKDVHDIVLSPKYVLPFLQPGRLVRILYSTNESTTFSIDENVTWGVIINFEKVKSHGEDRRPEDSDYTVDVLTRCSVKARENTLRKVEEVLSRFAKDGVPLLDPEEDMKVQSKSFRKATRRIEALEGLFEKHDIRNSPHIQQRLKVLHAKQELSAKIKSIKKTMRSSTALAFKDELKARKRVLRRLGYVTSDDVVEVKGKVACEISTADELTLTELMFSGGLKDATVEQMVALLSCFVWQEKLQDAPKPREELDLLFYQLQETARRVANLQHECKIQIDVESFVNSFRPDIMEAVYSWARGSKFYQIMEMTQVFEGSLIRAIRRLEEVLQQLILASKSIGETELEAKLEEAVSKIKRDIVFAASLYL
;
A
#
# COMPACT_ATOMS: atom_id res chain seq x y z
N MET A 1 27.59 -42.63 49.46
CA MET A 1 27.35 -43.73 48.51
C MET A 1 27.84 -43.22 47.16
N ASP A 2 29.15 -43.17 46.97
CA ASP A 2 30.00 -44.25 46.44
C ASP A 2 30.06 -44.19 44.90
N THR A 3 31.21 -44.14 44.21
CA THR A 3 32.61 -43.92 44.59
C THR A 3 33.40 -43.60 43.32
N LEU A 4 34.28 -42.59 43.43
CA LEU A 4 35.58 -42.39 42.78
C LEU A 4 36.29 -43.59 42.11
N LYS A 5 37.00 -43.32 40.98
CA LYS A 5 38.48 -43.51 40.73
C LYS A 5 38.78 -43.45 39.21
N ARG A 6 39.64 -42.57 38.65
CA ARG A 6 41.11 -42.29 38.75
C ARG A 6 41.94 -42.91 37.58
N LYS A 7 42.56 -42.01 36.78
CA LYS A 7 43.95 -41.97 36.22
C LYS A 7 44.68 -43.27 35.83
N ALA A 8 45.36 -43.23 34.67
CA ALA A 8 46.84 -43.34 34.55
C ALA A 8 47.37 -43.06 33.12
N MET A 9 48.62 -42.57 33.05
CA MET A 9 49.44 -42.20 31.89
C MET A 9 50.37 -43.35 31.42
N ASP A 10 51.10 -43.05 30.34
CA ASP A 10 52.42 -43.54 29.90
C ASP A 10 52.51 -44.49 28.68
N GLY A 11 53.37 -44.08 27.71
CA GLY A 11 53.71 -44.75 26.43
C GLY A 11 54.77 -45.86 26.59
N PRO A 12 55.77 -46.05 25.70
CA PRO A 12 55.99 -45.56 24.33
C PRO A 12 56.46 -46.67 23.31
N SER A 13 56.81 -46.24 22.08
CA SER A 13 57.76 -46.84 21.11
C SER A 13 57.44 -48.17 20.41
N ALA A 14 57.49 -48.19 19.07
CA ALA A 14 58.68 -48.62 18.28
C ALA A 14 58.32 -48.99 16.82
N ASP A 15 59.21 -48.55 15.95
CA ASP A 15 59.37 -48.75 14.51
C ASP A 15 58.98 -50.12 13.92
N HIS A 16 58.51 -50.12 12.65
CA HIS A 16 59.09 -51.04 11.67
C HIS A 16 58.99 -50.53 10.22
N ALA A 17 60.09 -50.80 9.52
CA ALA A 17 60.52 -50.26 8.25
C ALA A 17 59.75 -50.74 7.01
N SER A 18 59.86 -49.91 5.98
CA SER A 18 59.47 -50.10 4.59
C SER A 18 60.31 -51.15 3.85
N PRO A 19 59.86 -51.61 2.67
CA PRO A 19 60.79 -52.02 1.59
C PRO A 19 60.57 -51.24 0.28
N LEU A 20 61.65 -50.55 -0.13
CA LEU A 20 62.31 -50.46 -1.46
C LEU A 20 61.47 -50.79 -2.73
N LYS A 21 61.17 -49.81 -3.61
CA LYS A 21 61.92 -49.28 -4.78
C LYS A 21 62.02 -50.18 -6.03
N ALA A 22 61.39 -49.75 -7.13
CA ALA A 22 61.86 -49.84 -8.54
C ALA A 22 61.06 -48.87 -9.46
N PRO A 23 61.57 -48.44 -10.63
CA PRO A 23 61.50 -47.03 -11.05
C PRO A 23 60.62 -46.68 -12.29
N ARG A 24 60.21 -45.39 -12.30
CA ARG A 24 59.97 -44.44 -13.40
C ARG A 24 59.30 -44.89 -14.71
N ALA A 25 58.11 -44.33 -14.95
CA ALA A 25 57.72 -43.77 -16.24
C ALA A 25 57.15 -42.35 -15.98
N GLU A 26 57.67 -41.35 -16.67
CA GLU A 26 57.24 -39.95 -16.58
C GLU A 26 55.85 -39.79 -17.23
N ALA A 27 54.93 -39.13 -16.51
CA ALA A 27 53.60 -38.75 -16.97
C ALA A 27 53.28 -37.32 -16.46
N PRO A 28 52.48 -36.55 -17.22
CA PRO A 28 52.44 -35.08 -17.20
C PRO A 28 51.83 -34.46 -15.93
N PRO A 29 52.08 -33.16 -15.67
CA PRO A 29 51.75 -32.53 -14.39
C PRO A 29 50.24 -32.50 -14.14
N THR A 30 49.84 -33.05 -12.99
CA THR A 30 48.52 -32.90 -12.41
C THR A 30 48.26 -31.43 -12.02
N PRO A 31 47.04 -30.92 -12.27
CA PRO A 31 46.68 -29.54 -11.95
C PRO A 31 46.66 -29.30 -10.44
N ALA A 32 47.05 -28.08 -10.06
CA ALA A 32 47.10 -27.59 -8.68
C ALA A 32 45.76 -27.79 -7.93
N PRO A 33 45.80 -27.96 -6.59
CA PRO A 33 44.59 -28.07 -5.79
C PRO A 33 43.76 -26.79 -5.98
N VAL A 34 42.49 -26.99 -6.33
CA VAL A 34 41.46 -25.95 -6.42
C VAL A 34 41.44 -25.21 -5.09
N ALA A 35 41.74 -23.91 -5.14
CA ALA A 35 41.53 -23.01 -4.02
C ALA A 35 40.07 -23.13 -3.58
N THR A 36 39.85 -23.69 -2.40
CA THR A 36 38.58 -23.59 -1.68
C THR A 36 38.24 -22.11 -1.58
N VAL A 37 37.17 -21.71 -2.28
CA VAL A 37 36.56 -20.39 -2.16
C VAL A 37 36.30 -20.16 -0.67
N ALA A 38 37.05 -19.23 -0.08
CA ALA A 38 36.80 -18.78 1.28
C ALA A 38 35.35 -18.29 1.34
N ALA A 39 34.56 -18.89 2.23
CA ALA A 39 33.25 -18.37 2.57
C ALA A 39 33.45 -16.94 3.06
N ALA A 40 32.81 -15.98 2.39
CA ALA A 40 32.85 -14.58 2.78
C ALA A 40 32.40 -14.45 4.24
N GLU A 41 33.19 -13.75 5.07
CA GLU A 41 32.82 -13.42 6.43
C GLU A 41 31.46 -12.68 6.46
N PRO A 42 30.62 -12.92 7.48
CA PRO A 42 29.36 -12.21 7.60
C PRO A 42 29.64 -10.71 7.79
N VAL A 43 29.18 -9.90 6.84
CA VAL A 43 29.32 -8.43 6.90
C VAL A 43 28.55 -7.92 8.12
N ALA A 44 29.28 -7.46 9.14
CA ALA A 44 28.69 -6.99 10.40
C ALA A 44 27.93 -5.67 10.27
N CYS A 45 28.29 -4.81 9.31
CA CYS A 45 27.66 -3.54 9.02
C CYS A 45 27.86 -3.17 7.53
N VAL A 46 26.81 -2.66 6.88
CA VAL A 46 26.87 -2.12 5.52
C VAL A 46 26.78 -0.60 5.61
N HIS A 47 27.76 0.10 5.07
CA HIS A 47 27.78 1.57 4.98
C HIS A 47 27.78 1.99 3.52
N GLU A 48 26.78 2.78 3.13
CA GLU A 48 26.65 3.36 1.80
C GLU A 48 26.36 4.87 1.93
N VAL A 49 26.93 5.67 1.04
CA VAL A 49 26.82 7.13 1.07
C VAL A 49 26.13 7.64 -0.21
N SER A 50 25.25 8.64 -0.05
CA SER A 50 24.63 9.37 -1.14
C SER A 50 25.18 10.79 -1.19
N TYR A 51 25.71 11.18 -2.34
CA TYR A 51 26.31 12.50 -2.52
C TYR A 51 25.38 13.46 -3.27
N PRO A 52 25.34 14.75 -2.91
CA PRO A 52 24.69 15.78 -3.70
C PRO A 52 25.32 15.88 -5.10
N GLU A 53 24.56 16.36 -6.09
CA GLU A 53 25.12 16.58 -7.43
C GLU A 53 26.21 17.65 -7.41
N GLY A 54 27.34 17.37 -8.06
CA GLY A 54 28.51 18.25 -8.07
C GLY A 54 29.46 18.07 -6.87
N TYR A 55 29.11 17.23 -5.89
CA TYR A 55 30.01 16.89 -4.79
C TYR A 55 31.06 15.88 -5.25
N ASP A 56 32.33 16.26 -5.18
CA ASP A 56 33.46 15.36 -5.41
C ASP A 56 34.00 14.85 -4.06
N PRO A 57 33.89 13.55 -3.74
CA PRO A 57 34.41 12.96 -2.51
C PRO A 57 35.94 13.01 -2.40
N SER A 58 36.63 13.24 -3.52
CA SER A 58 38.09 13.29 -3.61
C SER A 58 38.68 14.70 -3.43
N ASP A 59 37.85 15.74 -3.49
CA ASP A 59 38.27 17.12 -3.28
C ASP A 59 38.36 17.44 -1.77
N PRO A 60 39.54 17.79 -1.23
CA PRO A 60 39.68 18.16 0.19
C PRO A 60 38.89 19.42 0.58
N THR A 61 38.52 20.27 -0.39
CA THR A 61 37.79 21.52 -0.16
C THR A 61 36.27 21.33 -0.09
N SER A 62 35.75 20.18 -0.54
CA SER A 62 34.31 19.82 -0.47
C SER A 62 33.92 19.23 0.89
N ARG A 63 34.89 18.77 1.70
CA ARG A 63 34.65 18.35 3.08
C ARG A 63 34.34 19.58 3.93
N VAL A 64 33.08 19.73 4.33
CA VAL A 64 32.70 20.68 5.37
C VAL A 64 33.37 20.22 6.66
N LEU A 65 34.52 20.79 6.99
CA LEU A 65 35.21 20.56 8.26
C LEU A 65 34.38 21.18 9.39
N ALA A 66 33.35 20.46 9.84
CA ALA A 66 32.65 20.78 11.08
C ALA A 66 33.52 20.35 12.27
N GLY A 67 34.49 21.18 12.67
CA GLY A 67 34.96 21.29 14.06
C GLY A 67 35.48 20.04 14.80
N GLY A 68 35.82 18.94 14.13
CA GLY A 68 36.41 17.75 14.74
C GLY A 68 37.50 17.17 13.85
N GLY A 69 38.72 17.70 13.96
CA GLY A 69 39.88 16.98 13.43
C GLY A 69 40.06 15.64 14.16
N GLU A 70 40.69 14.66 13.51
CA GLU A 70 41.13 13.41 14.16
C GLU A 70 41.86 13.76 15.48
N GLY A 71 41.19 13.60 16.62
CA GLY A 71 41.71 13.94 17.95
C GLY A 71 40.84 14.83 18.85
N SER A 72 39.60 15.21 18.50
CA SER A 72 38.68 15.85 19.46
C SER A 72 38.11 14.84 20.47
N GLU A 73 37.87 15.26 21.72
CA GLU A 73 37.20 14.41 22.69
C GLU A 73 35.76 14.10 22.23
N PRO A 74 35.31 12.83 22.36
CA PRO A 74 33.98 12.44 21.94
C PRO A 74 32.93 13.25 22.68
N ALA A 75 31.87 13.67 21.98
CA ALA A 75 30.81 14.48 22.60
C ALA A 75 30.11 13.75 23.76
N LYS A 76 30.14 12.42 23.73
CA LYS A 76 29.64 11.55 24.79
C LYS A 76 30.39 10.22 24.82
N THR A 77 30.70 9.71 26.00
CA THR A 77 31.22 8.35 26.24
C THR A 77 30.13 7.43 26.77
N PHE A 78 30.19 6.14 26.41
CA PHE A 78 29.24 5.11 26.86
C PHE A 78 29.95 4.07 27.74
N PRO A 79 29.27 3.46 28.73
CA PRO A 79 29.87 2.49 29.66
C PRO A 79 30.04 1.09 29.04
N PHE A 80 29.86 0.95 27.73
CA PHE A 80 29.94 -0.28 26.97
C PHE A 80 30.66 -0.02 25.63
N GLU A 81 31.21 -1.07 25.04
CA GLU A 81 31.82 -1.02 23.72
C GLU A 81 30.73 -0.78 22.66
N LEU A 82 31.00 0.15 21.74
CA LEU A 82 30.07 0.50 20.67
C LEU A 82 30.11 -0.56 19.57
N ASP A 83 28.93 -0.95 19.10
CA ASP A 83 28.83 -1.83 17.94
C ASP A 83 29.42 -1.14 16.69
N PRO A 84 29.91 -1.89 15.68
CA PRO A 84 30.52 -1.31 14.49
C PRO A 84 29.63 -0.28 13.77
N PHE A 85 28.32 -0.54 13.68
CA PHE A 85 27.38 0.38 13.05
C PHE A 85 27.16 1.66 13.86
N GLN A 86 27.25 1.60 15.19
CA GLN A 86 27.13 2.76 16.08
C GLN A 86 28.36 3.66 15.94
N THR A 87 29.54 3.05 15.89
CA THR A 87 30.82 3.74 15.68
C THR A 87 30.84 4.46 14.32
N GLU A 88 30.43 3.78 13.26
CA GLU A 88 30.39 4.38 11.91
C GLU A 88 29.36 5.52 11.83
N ALA A 89 28.18 5.34 12.42
CA ALA A 89 27.18 6.41 12.46
C ALA A 89 27.65 7.63 13.24
N ILE A 90 28.33 7.43 14.39
CA ILE A 90 28.91 8.52 15.18
C ILE A 90 30.00 9.25 14.39
N ARG A 91 30.81 8.54 13.61
CA ARG A 91 31.80 9.15 12.73
C ARG A 91 31.18 10.09 11.70
N CYS A 92 30.04 9.72 11.10
CA CYS A 92 29.28 10.62 10.22
C CYS A 92 28.80 11.88 10.96
N LEU A 93 28.34 11.74 12.21
CA LEU A 93 27.92 12.88 13.03
C LEU A 93 29.07 13.84 13.32
N ASP A 94 30.24 13.31 13.70
CA ASP A 94 31.45 14.12 13.96
C ASP A 94 31.93 14.85 12.70
N ASN A 95 31.72 14.25 11.51
CA ASN A 95 31.99 14.90 10.23
C ASN A 95 30.95 15.97 9.84
N GLY A 96 29.88 16.15 10.63
CA GLY A 96 28.79 17.06 10.31
C GLY A 96 27.90 16.59 9.15
N GLU A 97 27.83 15.28 8.92
CA GLU A 97 27.06 14.64 7.87
C GLU A 97 25.73 14.09 8.40
N SER A 98 24.69 14.14 7.57
CA SER A 98 23.42 13.48 7.89
C SER A 98 23.56 11.96 7.78
N VAL A 99 22.90 11.19 8.65
CA VAL A 99 23.02 9.73 8.69
C VAL A 99 21.66 9.05 8.83
N MET A 100 21.50 7.91 8.16
CA MET A 100 20.37 6.99 8.35
C MET A 100 20.87 5.68 8.96
N VAL A 101 20.30 5.30 10.09
CA VAL A 101 20.58 4.04 10.78
C VAL A 101 19.38 3.12 10.63
N SER A 102 19.54 2.06 9.83
CA SER A 102 18.52 1.02 9.63
C SER A 102 18.93 -0.26 10.37
N ALA A 103 18.32 -0.49 11.53
CA ALA A 103 18.64 -1.62 12.39
C ALA A 103 17.42 -2.06 13.22
N HIS A 104 17.46 -3.27 13.81
CA HIS A 104 16.40 -3.74 14.70
C HIS A 104 16.21 -2.82 15.92
N THR A 105 15.01 -2.78 16.50
CA THR A 105 14.68 -1.89 17.64
C THR A 105 15.61 -2.10 18.84
N SER A 106 15.98 -3.34 19.12
CA SER A 106 16.89 -3.71 20.21
C SER A 106 18.38 -3.49 19.91
N ALA A 107 18.76 -3.03 18.71
CA ALA A 107 20.16 -2.89 18.32
C ALA A 107 20.87 -1.68 18.98
N GLY A 108 20.16 -0.82 19.70
CA GLY A 108 20.76 0.34 20.36
C GLY A 108 20.84 1.60 19.50
N LYS A 109 19.94 1.78 18.54
CA LYS A 109 19.86 3.00 17.70
C LYS A 109 19.83 4.31 18.49
N THR A 110 19.24 4.29 19.70
CA THR A 110 19.18 5.45 20.61
C THR A 110 20.57 5.99 20.99
N VAL A 111 21.62 5.17 20.97
CA VAL A 111 23.01 5.60 21.22
C VAL A 111 23.43 6.71 20.25
N VAL A 112 23.09 6.56 18.97
CA VAL A 112 23.40 7.54 17.91
C VAL A 112 22.65 8.86 18.15
N ALA A 113 21.39 8.78 18.57
CA ALA A 113 20.60 9.97 18.94
C ALA A 113 21.16 10.69 20.17
N SER A 114 21.48 9.95 21.24
CA SER A 114 22.09 10.53 22.45
C SER A 114 23.42 11.21 22.13
N TYR A 115 24.23 10.64 21.24
CA TYR A 115 25.48 11.27 20.78
C TYR A 115 25.21 12.59 20.01
N ALA A 116 24.26 12.59 19.08
CA ALA A 116 23.87 13.79 18.34
C ALA A 116 23.35 14.91 19.25
N ILE A 117 22.58 14.57 20.28
CA ILE A 117 22.10 15.52 21.30
C ILE A 117 23.30 16.10 22.08
N ALA A 118 24.17 15.24 22.61
CA ALA A 118 25.35 15.69 23.36
C ALA A 118 26.27 16.59 22.52
N MET A 119 26.48 16.24 21.25
CA MET A 119 27.26 17.04 20.30
C MET A 119 26.64 18.42 20.06
N SER A 120 25.32 18.47 19.88
CA SER A 120 24.59 19.72 19.67
C SER A 120 24.67 20.63 20.90
N LEU A 121 24.46 20.07 22.10
CA LEU A 121 24.56 20.81 23.36
C LEU A 121 25.98 21.33 23.61
N ARG A 122 27.02 20.51 23.36
CA ARG A 122 28.44 20.92 23.43
C ARG A 122 28.72 22.11 22.53
N ASN A 123 28.14 22.10 21.32
CA ASN A 123 28.34 23.13 20.32
C ASN A 123 27.40 24.34 20.50
N GLN A 124 26.61 24.39 21.59
CA GLN A 124 25.61 25.44 21.86
C GLN A 124 24.58 25.58 20.72
N GLN A 125 24.22 24.46 20.10
CA GLN A 125 23.22 24.37 19.04
C GLN A 125 21.93 23.75 19.57
N ARG A 126 20.81 24.13 18.95
CA ARG A 126 19.52 23.53 19.25
C ARG A 126 19.35 22.21 18.48
N VAL A 127 18.81 21.20 19.15
CA VAL A 127 18.51 19.87 18.59
C VAL A 127 17.05 19.53 18.81
N ILE A 128 16.43 18.93 17.80
CA ILE A 128 15.05 18.45 17.88
C ILE A 128 15.03 16.94 17.77
N TYR A 129 14.35 16.28 18.71
CA TYR A 129 14.03 14.86 18.64
C TYR A 129 12.54 14.69 18.34
N THR A 130 12.23 14.11 17.18
CA THR A 130 10.85 13.83 16.77
C THR A 130 10.52 12.35 16.95
N SER A 131 9.31 12.06 17.41
CA SER A 131 8.80 10.69 17.52
C SER A 131 7.37 10.55 16.96
N PRO A 132 6.97 9.37 16.46
CA PRO A 132 5.64 9.13 15.90
C PRO A 132 4.50 9.15 16.91
N ILE A 133 4.76 9.02 18.21
CA ILE A 133 3.68 8.76 19.18
C ILE A 133 3.95 9.55 20.45
N LYS A 134 2.91 10.23 20.98
CA LYS A 134 3.01 11.02 22.23
C LYS A 134 3.61 10.22 23.40
N ALA A 135 3.21 8.95 23.55
CA ALA A 135 3.75 8.07 24.58
C ALA A 135 5.27 7.85 24.45
N LEU A 136 5.76 7.68 23.21
CA LEU A 136 7.19 7.53 22.94
C LEU A 136 7.93 8.85 23.16
N SER A 137 7.36 9.99 22.76
CA SER A 137 7.90 11.31 23.09
C SER A 137 8.03 11.52 24.59
N ASN A 138 7.03 11.14 25.39
CA ASN A 138 7.09 11.24 26.86
C ASN A 138 8.16 10.34 27.47
N GLN A 139 8.28 9.09 26.97
CA GLN A 139 9.33 8.17 27.40
C GLN A 139 10.73 8.75 27.08
N LYS A 140 10.95 9.20 25.84
CA LYS A 140 12.22 9.76 25.39
C LYS A 140 12.57 11.06 26.11
N TYR A 141 11.58 11.90 26.39
CA TYR A 141 11.77 13.07 27.24
C TYR A 141 12.32 12.69 28.61
N ARG A 142 11.75 11.69 29.30
CA ARG A 142 12.27 11.24 30.60
C ARG A 142 13.68 10.67 30.50
N GLU A 143 13.93 9.82 29.52
CA GLU A 143 15.27 9.25 29.27
C GLU A 143 16.29 10.37 29.07
N PHE A 144 16.03 11.32 28.17
CA PHE A 144 16.93 12.42 27.90
C PHE A 144 17.02 13.44 29.03
N LYS A 145 15.94 13.72 29.76
CA LYS A 145 15.96 14.64 30.92
C LYS A 145 16.77 14.07 32.08
N SER A 146 16.84 12.73 32.21
CA SER A 146 17.72 12.08 33.19
C SER A 146 19.20 12.15 32.79
N GLU A 147 19.46 12.30 31.49
CA GLU A 147 20.80 12.28 30.90
C GLU A 147 21.38 13.69 30.66
N PHE A 148 20.52 14.66 30.33
CA PHE A 148 20.83 16.02 29.98
C PHE A 148 19.94 17.00 30.77
N SER A 149 20.51 18.10 31.25
CA SER A 149 19.77 19.07 32.06
C SER A 149 18.78 19.92 31.27
N ASP A 150 19.12 20.25 30.02
CA ASP A 150 18.40 21.22 29.18
C ASP A 150 17.55 20.52 28.10
N VAL A 151 16.47 19.87 28.56
CA VAL A 151 15.53 19.12 27.71
C VAL A 151 14.10 19.56 27.98
N GLY A 152 13.38 19.89 26.92
CA GLY A 152 11.95 20.22 26.91
C GLY A 152 11.11 19.20 26.15
N LEU A 153 9.79 19.31 26.29
CA LEU A 153 8.79 18.45 25.65
C LEU A 153 7.69 19.28 25.01
N MET A 154 7.37 19.00 23.75
CA MET A 154 6.22 19.59 23.05
C MET A 154 5.39 18.50 22.37
N THR A 155 4.21 18.25 22.90
CA THR A 155 3.21 17.35 22.31
C THR A 155 1.91 18.11 22.12
N GLY A 156 0.94 17.55 21.38
CA GLY A 156 -0.39 18.16 21.28
C GLY A 156 -1.12 18.32 22.63
N ASP A 157 -0.70 17.59 23.67
CA ASP A 157 -1.34 17.64 24.99
C ASP A 157 -0.62 18.54 25.99
N VAL A 158 0.72 18.55 25.91
CA VAL A 158 1.59 19.06 26.98
C VAL A 158 2.80 19.74 26.37
N THR A 159 3.12 20.92 26.93
CA THR A 159 4.31 21.71 26.61
C THR A 159 5.08 21.98 27.90
N ILE A 160 6.34 21.55 27.96
CA ILE A 160 7.25 21.70 29.10
C ILE A 160 8.57 22.27 28.58
N GLU A 161 9.08 23.31 29.23
CA GLU A 161 10.35 23.98 28.89
C GLU A 161 10.54 24.21 27.36
N PRO A 162 9.63 24.93 26.69
CA PRO A 162 9.65 25.08 25.22
C PRO A 162 10.89 25.80 24.68
N ASN A 163 11.66 26.48 25.56
CA ASN A 163 12.87 27.19 25.20
C ASN A 163 14.15 26.33 25.35
N ALA A 164 14.05 25.11 25.86
CA ALA A 164 15.20 24.22 26.11
C ALA A 164 16.01 23.91 24.83
N SER A 165 17.33 23.75 24.94
CA SER A 165 18.19 23.50 23.76
C SER A 165 17.92 22.15 23.08
N CYS A 166 17.51 21.13 23.84
CA CYS A 166 17.02 19.87 23.30
C CYS A 166 15.49 19.81 23.43
N LEU A 167 14.76 19.74 22.31
CA LEU A 167 13.30 19.62 22.32
C LEU A 167 12.87 18.24 21.83
N VAL A 168 12.19 17.50 22.71
CA VAL A 168 11.48 16.28 22.33
C VAL A 168 10.06 16.63 21.91
N MET A 169 9.63 16.20 20.73
CA MET A 169 8.29 16.51 20.23
C MET A 169 7.72 15.39 19.36
N THR A 170 6.43 15.47 19.01
CA THR A 170 5.88 14.62 17.95
C THR A 170 6.14 15.23 16.58
N THR A 171 6.18 14.40 15.53
CA THR A 171 6.42 14.86 14.16
C THR A 171 5.35 15.87 13.70
N GLU A 172 4.09 15.73 14.14
CA GLU A 172 3.02 16.69 13.85
C GLU A 172 3.27 18.08 14.44
N ILE A 173 3.80 18.14 15.67
CA ILE A 173 4.14 19.42 16.32
C ILE A 173 5.28 20.09 15.57
N TRP A 174 6.28 19.30 15.16
CA TRP A 174 7.38 19.81 14.34
C TRP A 174 6.88 20.39 13.01
N ARG A 175 6.05 19.65 12.26
CA ARG A 175 5.39 20.13 11.03
C ARG A 175 4.60 21.42 11.27
N SER A 176 3.81 21.48 12.35
CA SER A 176 3.03 22.67 12.69
C SER A 176 3.93 23.89 12.96
N MET A 177 5.04 23.71 13.68
CA MET A 177 6.01 24.77 13.92
C MET A 177 6.65 25.30 12.62
N GLN A 178 6.85 24.41 11.64
CA GLN A 178 7.36 24.79 10.32
C GLN A 178 6.37 25.67 9.55
N TYR A 179 5.10 25.29 9.49
CA TYR A 179 4.06 26.13 8.87
C TYR A 179 3.90 27.48 9.56
N LYS A 180 4.03 27.53 10.88
CA LYS A 180 3.93 28.78 11.66
C LYS A 180 5.16 29.67 11.57
N GLY A 181 6.25 29.22 10.95
CA GLY A 181 7.46 30.02 10.84
C GLY A 181 8.14 30.28 12.19
N SER A 182 8.03 29.34 13.15
CA SER A 182 8.55 29.51 14.52
C SER A 182 10.03 29.92 14.54
N GLU A 183 10.39 30.87 15.41
CA GLU A 183 11.77 31.35 15.56
C GLU A 183 12.74 30.23 15.96
N VAL A 184 12.24 29.23 16.70
CA VAL A 184 12.98 28.02 17.08
C VAL A 184 13.66 27.37 15.87
N MET A 185 13.03 27.39 14.70
CA MET A 185 13.59 26.79 13.48
C MET A 185 14.92 27.40 13.03
N ARG A 186 15.21 28.65 13.38
CA ARG A 186 16.43 29.35 12.94
C ARG A 186 17.67 28.87 13.67
N GLU A 187 17.49 28.27 14.85
CA GLU A 187 18.57 27.84 15.74
C GLU A 187 18.88 26.34 15.65
N VAL A 188 18.04 25.58 14.95
CA VAL A 188 18.11 24.12 14.89
C VAL A 188 19.22 23.68 13.94
N ALA A 189 20.25 23.04 14.50
CA ALA A 189 21.33 22.45 13.73
C ALA A 189 21.07 20.97 13.41
N TRP A 190 20.46 20.23 14.34
CA TRP A 190 20.23 18.79 14.20
C TRP A 190 18.78 18.42 14.42
N ILE A 191 18.24 17.56 13.55
CA ILE A 191 16.90 17.00 13.65
C ILE A 191 16.99 15.48 13.62
N ILE A 192 16.51 14.86 14.68
CA ILE A 192 16.47 13.41 14.85
C ILE A 192 15.05 12.94 14.55
N PHE A 193 14.92 12.09 13.54
CA PHE A 193 13.67 11.42 13.17
C PHE A 193 13.69 9.99 13.68
N ASP A 194 13.01 9.76 14.80
CA ASP A 194 12.82 8.42 15.33
C ASP A 194 11.72 7.67 14.57
N GLU A 195 11.93 6.38 14.41
CA GLU A 195 11.05 5.46 13.67
C GLU A 195 10.59 5.98 12.30
N VAL A 196 11.52 6.51 11.49
CA VAL A 196 11.24 7.09 10.16
C VAL A 196 10.51 6.14 9.21
N HIS A 197 10.60 4.83 9.45
CA HIS A 197 9.84 3.82 8.71
C HIS A 197 8.31 3.97 8.83
N TYR A 198 7.80 4.78 9.77
CA TYR A 198 6.39 5.21 9.82
C TYR A 198 5.99 6.10 8.64
N MET A 199 6.92 6.60 7.83
CA MET A 199 6.63 7.29 6.58
C MET A 199 5.79 6.44 5.59
N ARG A 200 5.82 5.11 5.73
CA ARG A 200 4.97 4.20 4.94
C ARG A 200 3.49 4.19 5.36
N ASP A 201 3.17 4.79 6.52
CA ASP A 201 1.80 4.92 7.00
C ASP A 201 1.00 5.78 6.01
N ARG A 202 -0.20 5.33 5.63
CA ARG A 202 -0.95 6.01 4.56
C ARG A 202 -1.54 7.34 4.96
N GLU A 203 -1.88 7.47 6.24
CA GLU A 203 -2.60 8.64 6.74
C GLU A 203 -1.60 9.64 7.31
N ARG A 204 -0.62 9.14 8.05
CA ARG A 204 0.34 9.98 8.76
C ARG A 204 1.68 10.10 8.04
N GLY A 205 2.02 9.21 7.10
CA GLY A 205 3.32 9.19 6.41
C GLY A 205 3.69 10.51 5.73
N VAL A 206 2.70 11.21 5.18
CA VAL A 206 2.84 12.54 4.58
C VAL A 206 3.43 13.58 5.56
N VAL A 207 3.15 13.44 6.86
CA VAL A 207 3.68 14.34 7.90
C VAL A 207 5.19 14.25 7.98
N TRP A 208 5.79 13.05 7.83
CA TRP A 208 7.24 12.87 7.82
C TRP A 208 7.86 13.46 6.56
N GLU A 209 7.29 13.14 5.39
CA GLU A 209 7.80 13.61 4.11
C GLU A 209 7.82 15.14 4.07
N GLU A 210 6.69 15.78 4.40
CA GLU A 210 6.60 17.24 4.48
C GLU A 210 7.57 17.83 5.51
N SER A 211 7.69 17.21 6.69
CA SER A 211 8.61 17.68 7.75
C SER A 211 10.08 17.67 7.34
N ILE A 212 10.48 16.72 6.49
CA ILE A 212 11.85 16.60 5.96
C ILE A 212 12.04 17.60 4.83
N VAL A 213 11.09 17.71 3.91
CA VAL A 213 11.15 18.63 2.76
C VAL A 213 11.17 20.10 3.21
N MET A 214 10.43 20.43 4.26
CA MET A 214 10.32 21.80 4.80
C MET A 214 11.40 22.13 5.85
N ALA A 215 12.27 21.18 6.20
CA ALA A 215 13.29 21.41 7.20
C ALA A 215 14.29 22.52 6.78
N PRO A 216 14.89 23.25 7.73
CA PRO A 216 15.87 24.29 7.42
C PRO A 216 17.07 23.74 6.64
N LYS A 217 17.50 24.43 5.58
CA LYS A 217 18.61 23.96 4.71
C LYS A 217 19.94 23.70 5.42
N ASN A 218 20.20 24.44 6.50
CA ASN A 218 21.44 24.31 7.26
C ASN A 218 21.37 23.20 8.32
N SER A 219 20.20 22.58 8.50
CA SER A 219 20.06 21.48 9.45
C SER A 219 20.70 20.19 8.91
N ARG A 220 21.04 19.30 9.83
CA ARG A 220 21.52 17.94 9.58
C ARG A 220 20.55 16.95 10.20
N PHE A 221 20.51 15.75 9.66
CA PHE A 221 19.50 14.77 10.00
C PHE A 221 20.10 13.51 10.59
N VAL A 222 19.43 12.96 11.60
CA VAL A 222 19.65 11.60 12.08
C VAL A 222 18.36 10.83 11.91
N PHE A 223 18.33 9.88 10.98
CA PHE A 223 17.17 9.04 10.74
C PHE A 223 17.34 7.68 11.43
N LEU A 224 16.46 7.36 12.38
CA LEU A 224 16.44 6.05 13.03
C LEU A 224 15.30 5.22 12.45
N SER A 225 15.63 4.04 11.93
CA SER A 225 14.67 3.19 11.23
C SER A 225 14.79 1.74 11.67
N ALA A 226 13.69 1.00 11.54
CA ALA A 226 13.76 -0.46 11.46
C ALA A 226 14.53 -0.87 10.19
N THR A 227 14.83 -2.17 10.06
CA THR A 227 15.49 -2.71 8.86
C THR A 227 14.60 -2.51 7.64
N VAL A 228 15.04 -1.71 6.67
CA VAL A 228 14.33 -1.44 5.41
C VAL A 228 15.24 -1.73 4.20
N PRO A 229 14.73 -2.40 3.15
CA PRO A 229 15.57 -2.83 2.02
C PRO A 229 15.96 -1.68 1.08
N ASN A 230 15.28 -0.54 1.15
CA ASN A 230 15.46 0.62 0.28
C ASN A 230 16.12 1.82 0.99
N ALA A 231 16.93 1.57 2.03
CA ALA A 231 17.61 2.63 2.79
C ALA A 231 18.48 3.55 1.91
N LYS A 232 19.16 2.99 0.90
CA LYS A 232 19.94 3.76 -0.07
C LYS A 232 19.10 4.72 -0.90
N GLU A 233 17.92 4.28 -1.33
CA GLU A 233 16.99 5.10 -2.12
C GLU A 233 16.46 6.27 -1.29
N PHE A 234 16.19 6.05 0.00
CA PHE A 234 15.85 7.12 0.94
C PHE A 234 17.01 8.11 1.09
N ALA A 235 18.24 7.63 1.29
CA ALA A 235 19.40 8.50 1.39
C ALA A 235 19.66 9.31 0.11
N ASP A 236 19.43 8.71 -1.06
CA ASP A 236 19.49 9.41 -2.36
C ASP A 236 18.45 10.51 -2.48
N TRP A 237 17.22 10.30 -1.98
CA TRP A 237 16.17 11.32 -1.94
C TRP A 237 16.57 12.50 -1.04
N VAL A 238 17.09 12.23 0.16
CA VAL A 238 17.53 13.29 1.09
C VAL A 238 18.73 14.09 0.54
N ALA A 239 19.67 13.44 -0.13
CA ALA A 239 20.87 14.10 -0.66
C ALA A 239 20.60 15.01 -1.87
N LYS A 240 19.49 14.83 -2.58
CA LYS A 240 19.19 15.47 -3.87
C LYS A 240 18.01 16.43 -3.74
N HIS A 241 18.28 17.74 -3.64
CA HIS A 241 17.25 18.80 -3.70
C HIS A 241 16.75 19.02 -5.15
N TYR A 242 16.21 17.99 -5.78
CA TYR A 242 15.70 18.04 -7.14
C TYR A 242 14.19 17.83 -7.17
N VAL A 243 13.50 18.64 -7.98
CA VAL A 243 12.17 18.26 -8.47
C VAL A 243 12.39 17.43 -9.71
N PHE A 244 11.96 16.17 -9.66
CA PHE A 244 11.96 15.28 -10.81
C PHE A 244 10.58 15.37 -11.51
N PRO A 245 10.47 16.04 -12.67
CA PRO A 245 9.26 15.92 -13.47
C PRO A 245 9.17 14.50 -14.02
N SER A 246 8.20 13.70 -13.58
CA SER A 246 8.04 12.33 -14.09
C SER A 246 7.91 12.33 -15.61
N GLY A 247 8.89 11.74 -16.30
CA GLY A 247 8.92 11.60 -17.76
C GLY A 247 9.89 12.53 -18.50
N GLY A 248 10.72 13.32 -17.82
CA GLY A 248 11.81 14.08 -18.44
C GLY A 248 13.14 13.30 -18.50
N ASP A 249 13.95 13.53 -19.53
CA ASP A 249 15.26 12.88 -19.74
C ASP A 249 16.40 13.41 -18.83
N GLY A 250 16.10 14.10 -17.73
CA GLY A 250 17.11 14.64 -16.82
C GLY A 250 16.58 15.33 -15.57
N LEU A 251 17.48 15.53 -14.60
CA LEU A 251 17.22 16.28 -13.37
C LEU A 251 17.29 17.80 -13.64
N TYR A 252 16.35 18.57 -13.09
CA TYR A 252 16.29 20.03 -13.26
C TYR A 252 16.51 20.73 -11.92
N LEU A 253 17.60 21.51 -11.81
CA LEU A 253 17.91 22.31 -10.63
C LEU A 253 16.95 23.51 -10.54
N VAL A 254 15.92 23.38 -9.70
CA VAL A 254 14.87 24.39 -9.54
C VAL A 254 15.27 25.52 -8.59
N VAL A 255 16.21 25.23 -7.69
CA VAL A 255 16.73 26.17 -6.72
C VAL A 255 18.23 25.96 -6.67
N ASP A 256 19.01 27.01 -6.93
CA ASP A 256 20.46 26.89 -6.86
C ASP A 256 20.99 26.87 -5.42
N GLU A 257 22.29 26.64 -5.28
CA GLU A 257 23.04 26.63 -4.01
C GLU A 257 22.90 27.95 -3.22
N LYS A 258 22.49 29.05 -3.87
CA LYS A 258 22.27 30.36 -3.26
C LYS A 258 20.80 30.59 -2.87
N GLY A 259 19.95 29.59 -3.02
CA GLY A 259 18.53 29.66 -2.68
C GLY A 259 17.70 30.46 -3.68
N LYS A 260 18.24 30.80 -4.85
CA LYS A 260 17.49 31.51 -5.89
C LYS A 260 16.68 30.50 -6.69
N PHE A 261 15.36 30.71 -6.71
CA PHE A 261 14.46 29.95 -7.56
C PHE A 261 14.80 30.22 -9.03
N ARG A 262 15.09 29.16 -9.78
CA ARG A 262 15.37 29.21 -11.22
C ARG A 262 14.08 28.93 -11.98
N GLU A 263 13.28 29.98 -12.15
CA GLU A 263 12.06 29.99 -12.97
C GLU A 263 12.30 29.31 -14.34
N ASP A 264 13.44 29.59 -14.99
CA ASP A 264 13.78 29.04 -16.31
C ASP A 264 14.01 27.52 -16.28
N SER A 265 14.58 27.00 -15.19
CA SER A 265 14.84 25.56 -15.03
C SER A 265 13.58 24.82 -14.61
N PHE A 266 12.73 25.46 -13.81
CA PHE A 266 11.37 24.99 -13.51
C PHE A 266 10.50 24.95 -14.77
N GLN A 267 10.57 25.98 -15.62
CA GLN A 267 9.81 26.03 -16.87
C GLN A 267 10.33 25.01 -17.88
N LYS A 268 11.64 24.74 -17.92
CA LYS A 268 12.23 23.64 -18.71
C LYS A 268 11.79 22.27 -18.21
N ALA A 269 11.76 22.05 -16.89
CA ALA A 269 11.20 20.86 -16.27
C ALA A 269 9.72 20.66 -16.62
N LEU A 270 8.96 21.76 -16.68
CA LEU A 270 7.56 21.77 -17.08
C LEU A 270 7.35 21.51 -18.58
N ASN A 271 8.26 22.00 -19.44
CA ASN A 271 8.19 21.81 -20.88
C ASN A 271 8.64 20.40 -21.31
N ALA A 272 9.51 19.75 -20.54
CA ALA A 272 9.89 18.34 -20.72
C ALA A 272 8.75 17.35 -20.43
N LEU A 273 7.65 17.79 -19.80
CA LEU A 273 6.43 17.01 -19.55
C LEU A 273 5.46 17.00 -20.76
N ILE A 274 5.75 17.76 -21.82
CA ILE A 274 4.92 17.83 -23.03
C ILE A 274 5.56 16.89 -24.07
N PRO A 275 4.84 15.89 -24.61
CA PRO A 275 5.38 15.04 -25.66
C PRO A 275 5.81 15.91 -26.85
N ALA A 276 7.08 15.80 -27.25
CA ALA A 276 7.55 16.47 -28.45
C ALA A 276 6.68 16.05 -29.64
N GLY A 277 6.06 17.05 -30.28
CA GLY A 277 5.42 16.88 -31.58
C GLY A 277 6.48 16.54 -32.62
N ASP A 278 6.14 15.55 -33.45
CA ASP A 278 6.96 14.97 -34.51
C ASP A 278 7.57 16.07 -35.42
N SER A 279 8.85 16.35 -35.25
CA SER A 279 9.70 16.94 -36.29
C SER A 279 11.18 16.70 -35.99
N ASP A 280 11.89 16.33 -37.05
CA ASP A 280 13.33 16.14 -37.18
C ASP A 280 13.97 14.81 -36.74
N LYS A 281 13.87 13.86 -37.69
CA LYS A 281 14.84 12.78 -37.92
C LYS A 281 16.26 13.35 -38.09
N LYS A 282 17.23 12.84 -37.34
CA LYS A 282 18.58 12.60 -37.87
C LYS A 282 19.28 11.41 -37.19
N LYS A 283 19.91 10.63 -38.05
CA LYS A 283 20.62 9.37 -37.84
C LYS A 283 21.81 9.53 -36.90
N GLU A 284 22.11 8.51 -36.10
CA GLU A 284 23.44 7.87 -36.17
C GLU A 284 23.47 6.45 -35.59
N ASN A 285 24.25 5.61 -36.28
CA ASN A 285 24.51 4.20 -36.00
C ASN A 285 25.59 4.06 -34.93
N GLY A 286 25.49 3.04 -34.07
CA GLY A 286 26.60 2.61 -33.22
C GLY A 286 26.33 1.29 -32.51
N LYS A 287 26.75 0.19 -33.13
CA LYS A 287 26.79 -1.17 -32.55
C LYS A 287 27.76 -1.22 -31.37
N TRP A 288 27.37 -1.83 -30.25
CA TRP A 288 28.25 -2.73 -29.49
C TRP A 288 27.44 -3.93 -28.95
N GLN A 289 27.97 -5.12 -29.24
CA GLN A 289 27.42 -6.44 -28.99
C GLN A 289 27.85 -7.00 -27.62
N LYS A 290 26.97 -7.85 -27.05
CA LYS A 290 27.23 -9.11 -26.28
C LYS A 290 28.08 -9.01 -25.00
N ALA A 291 27.75 -9.65 -23.88
CA ALA A 291 27.16 -10.98 -23.76
C ALA A 291 26.38 -11.16 -22.45
N ILE A 292 25.19 -11.76 -22.56
CA ILE A 292 24.56 -12.56 -21.51
C ILE A 292 24.90 -14.01 -21.84
N ILE A 293 25.42 -14.76 -20.86
CA ILE A 293 25.46 -16.22 -20.90
C ILE A 293 24.37 -16.74 -19.95
N ALA A 294 23.64 -17.71 -20.48
CA ALA A 294 22.38 -18.27 -20.02
C ALA A 294 22.54 -19.52 -19.14
N GLY A 295 21.43 -19.88 -18.48
CA GLY A 295 21.10 -21.25 -18.04
C GLY A 295 20.26 -21.21 -16.75
N LYS A 296 19.24 -22.03 -16.49
CA LYS A 296 18.41 -23.01 -17.20
C LYS A 296 17.19 -23.25 -16.25
N PRO A 297 16.09 -23.89 -16.67
CA PRO A 297 14.83 -23.93 -15.94
C PRO A 297 14.71 -25.14 -15.00
N SER A 298 14.40 -24.94 -13.71
CA SER A 298 13.66 -25.91 -12.88
C SER A 298 13.30 -25.36 -11.50
N GLU A 299 12.18 -25.87 -10.99
CA GLU A 299 11.59 -25.75 -9.64
C GLU A 299 10.68 -24.56 -9.37
N ASP A 300 9.46 -24.87 -8.91
CA ASP A 300 8.45 -23.92 -8.44
C ASP A 300 9.10 -22.92 -7.48
N SER A 301 9.04 -21.63 -7.82
CA SER A 301 9.75 -20.58 -7.09
C SER A 301 9.33 -20.53 -5.61
N ASP A 302 10.26 -20.19 -4.72
CA ASP A 302 10.01 -20.07 -3.27
C ASP A 302 8.85 -19.13 -2.92
N ILE A 303 8.57 -18.18 -3.81
CA ILE A 303 7.41 -17.29 -3.80
C ILE A 303 6.10 -18.08 -3.77
N PHE A 304 6.00 -19.17 -4.54
CA PHE A 304 4.79 -20.01 -4.61
C PHE A 304 4.52 -20.73 -3.28
N LYS A 305 5.57 -21.26 -2.64
CA LYS A 305 5.47 -21.92 -1.32
C LYS A 305 5.10 -20.89 -0.23
N MET A 306 5.68 -19.70 -0.30
CA MET A 306 5.53 -18.64 0.70
C MET A 306 4.18 -17.93 0.63
N VAL A 307 3.70 -17.57 -0.58
CA VAL A 307 2.34 -17.03 -0.80
C VAL A 307 1.27 -18.02 -0.31
N LYS A 308 1.43 -19.31 -0.64
CA LYS A 308 0.51 -20.36 -0.20
C LYS A 308 0.53 -20.51 1.32
N MET A 309 1.71 -20.47 1.95
CA MET A 309 1.88 -20.61 3.40
C MET A 309 1.33 -19.40 4.18
N ILE A 310 1.53 -18.16 3.68
CA ILE A 310 1.03 -16.92 4.30
C ILE A 310 -0.50 -16.84 4.21
N ILE A 311 -1.06 -17.16 3.04
CA ILE A 311 -2.51 -17.18 2.83
C ILE A 311 -3.16 -18.30 3.68
N GLN A 312 -2.56 -19.49 3.72
CA GLN A 312 -3.05 -20.60 4.55
C GLN A 312 -2.98 -20.27 6.06
N ARG A 313 -1.89 -19.66 6.56
CA ARG A 313 -1.74 -19.31 7.99
C ARG A 313 -2.73 -18.25 8.47
N LYS A 314 -3.10 -17.26 7.64
CA LYS A 314 -4.03 -16.18 8.04
C LYS A 314 -5.51 -16.52 7.85
N PHE A 315 -5.88 -17.38 6.88
CA PHE A 315 -7.28 -17.80 6.68
C PHE A 315 -7.74 -18.93 7.63
N LEU A 316 -6.84 -19.53 8.42
CA LEU A 316 -7.14 -20.61 9.36
C LEU A 316 -8.02 -20.20 10.57
N ARG A 317 -8.35 -18.91 10.72
CA ARG A 317 -9.26 -18.40 11.76
C ARG A 317 -10.74 -18.33 11.34
N PHE A 318 -11.06 -18.58 10.08
CA PHE A 318 -12.45 -18.68 9.61
C PHE A 318 -12.80 -20.13 9.31
N SER A 319 -13.92 -20.58 9.87
CA SER A 319 -14.31 -21.99 10.02
C SER A 319 -14.67 -22.73 8.73
N ASP A 320 -14.63 -22.08 7.56
CA ASP A 320 -14.90 -22.75 6.29
C ASP A 320 -13.68 -22.66 5.37
N HIS A 321 -12.98 -23.78 5.26
CA HIS A 321 -11.95 -23.96 4.27
C HIS A 321 -12.56 -23.78 2.88
N ASN A 322 -11.81 -23.12 1.99
CA ASN A 322 -11.95 -23.21 0.54
C ASN A 322 -12.88 -22.25 -0.25
N VAL A 323 -13.36 -21.12 0.32
CA VAL A 323 -14.20 -20.17 -0.46
C VAL A 323 -13.45 -18.93 -0.98
N TRP A 324 -12.31 -18.57 -0.38
CA TRP A 324 -11.63 -17.28 -0.64
C TRP A 324 -11.03 -17.13 -2.05
N TYR A 325 -10.68 -18.23 -2.73
CA TYR A 325 -10.18 -18.21 -4.11
C TYR A 325 -11.30 -18.05 -5.17
N LEU A 326 -12.58 -18.13 -4.78
CA LEU A 326 -13.72 -17.89 -5.65
C LEU A 326 -14.05 -16.39 -5.78
N LEU A 327 -13.50 -15.53 -4.91
CA LEU A 327 -13.67 -14.09 -5.04
C LEU A 327 -12.94 -13.61 -6.32
N PRO A 328 -13.63 -13.01 -7.30
CA PRO A 328 -13.01 -12.60 -8.57
C PRO A 328 -11.80 -11.70 -8.37
N ILE A 329 -11.82 -10.86 -7.33
CA ILE A 329 -10.73 -9.94 -7.00
C ILE A 329 -9.48 -10.67 -6.48
N VAL A 330 -9.63 -11.80 -5.79
CA VAL A 330 -8.52 -12.64 -5.31
C VAL A 330 -7.95 -13.48 -6.46
N SER A 331 -8.83 -14.10 -7.25
CA SER A 331 -8.46 -14.92 -8.42
C SER A 331 -7.74 -14.11 -9.50
N ASN A 332 -8.18 -12.88 -9.76
CA ASN A 332 -7.55 -11.99 -10.74
C ASN A 332 -6.22 -11.40 -10.26
N MET A 333 -6.03 -11.25 -8.94
CA MET A 333 -4.78 -10.73 -8.38
C MET A 333 -3.70 -11.78 -8.18
N LEU A 334 -4.05 -13.04 -7.89
CA LEU A 334 -3.06 -14.10 -7.66
C LEU A 334 -2.02 -14.23 -8.81
N PRO A 335 -2.39 -14.16 -10.10
CA PRO A 335 -1.44 -14.16 -11.22
C PRO A 335 -0.54 -12.93 -11.30
N LEU A 336 -1.01 -11.77 -10.80
CA LEU A 336 -0.24 -10.53 -10.73
C LEU A 336 0.79 -10.60 -9.59
N LEU A 337 0.37 -11.08 -8.43
CA LEU A 337 1.26 -11.30 -7.28
C LEU A 337 2.34 -12.34 -7.59
N LYS A 338 2.00 -13.40 -8.35
CA LYS A 338 2.97 -14.39 -8.88
C LYS A 338 4.03 -13.78 -9.80
N ARG A 339 3.76 -12.62 -10.40
CA ARG A 339 4.67 -11.88 -11.29
C ARG A 339 5.35 -10.71 -10.57
N GLY A 340 5.21 -10.61 -9.25
CA GLY A 340 5.76 -9.52 -8.44
C GLY A 340 5.02 -8.19 -8.57
N ILE A 341 3.76 -8.22 -9.03
CA ILE A 341 2.93 -7.04 -9.27
C ILE A 341 1.77 -7.04 -8.28
N GLY A 342 1.78 -6.10 -7.33
CA GLY A 342 0.68 -5.85 -6.40
C GLY A 342 -0.11 -4.61 -6.78
N VAL A 343 -1.43 -4.67 -6.71
CA VAL A 343 -2.31 -3.50 -6.91
C VAL A 343 -2.89 -3.10 -5.56
N HIS A 344 -2.66 -1.86 -5.14
CA HIS A 344 -2.98 -1.40 -3.81
C HIS A 344 -3.75 -0.08 -3.86
N HIS A 345 -5.04 -0.14 -3.51
CA HIS A 345 -5.90 1.04 -3.42
C HIS A 345 -6.98 0.86 -2.34
N SER A 346 -7.74 1.90 -2.06
CA SER A 346 -8.77 1.93 -1.00
C SER A 346 -9.86 0.87 -1.17
N GLY A 347 -10.27 0.58 -2.41
CA GLY A 347 -11.28 -0.46 -2.74
C GLY A 347 -10.83 -1.93 -2.73
N LEU A 348 -9.60 -2.27 -2.34
CA LEU A 348 -9.15 -3.66 -2.21
C LEU A 348 -9.62 -4.29 -0.89
N LEU A 349 -9.87 -5.60 -0.87
CA LEU A 349 -10.16 -6.32 0.37
C LEU A 349 -8.99 -6.17 1.38
N PRO A 350 -9.27 -5.85 2.65
CA PRO A 350 -8.22 -5.62 3.66
C PRO A 350 -7.18 -6.74 3.75
N ILE A 351 -7.63 -8.00 3.66
CA ILE A 351 -6.73 -9.17 3.73
C ILE A 351 -5.83 -9.32 2.50
N LEU A 352 -6.29 -8.92 1.32
CA LEU A 352 -5.47 -8.88 0.11
C LEU A 352 -4.48 -7.71 0.15
N LYS A 353 -4.88 -6.59 0.73
CA LYS A 353 -4.00 -5.47 1.02
C LYS A 353 -2.85 -5.89 1.93
N GLU A 354 -3.16 -6.58 3.02
CA GLU A 354 -2.14 -7.12 3.91
C GLU A 354 -1.21 -8.13 3.21
N VAL A 355 -1.74 -9.01 2.36
CA VAL A 355 -0.91 -9.96 1.59
C VAL A 355 0.00 -9.23 0.61
N ILE A 356 -0.49 -8.20 -0.09
CA ILE A 356 0.32 -7.34 -0.96
C ILE A 356 1.37 -6.57 -0.17
N GLU A 357 1.03 -6.06 1.01
CA GLU A 357 1.94 -5.34 1.89
C GLU A 357 3.03 -6.25 2.45
N ILE A 358 2.69 -7.49 2.81
CA ILE A 358 3.67 -8.51 3.23
C ILE A 358 4.58 -8.86 2.05
N LEU A 359 4.03 -9.09 0.86
CA LEU A 359 4.82 -9.39 -0.34
C LEU A 359 5.69 -8.20 -0.78
N PHE A 360 5.27 -6.98 -0.51
CA PHE A 360 6.04 -5.76 -0.70
C PHE A 360 7.18 -5.63 0.31
N GLN A 361 6.90 -5.90 1.59
CA GLN A 361 7.88 -5.87 2.69
C GLN A 361 8.97 -6.95 2.55
N GLU A 362 8.59 -8.13 2.07
CA GLU A 362 9.51 -9.25 1.78
C GLU A 362 10.27 -9.06 0.44
N GLY A 363 10.09 -7.93 -0.24
CA GLY A 363 10.84 -7.56 -1.46
C GLY A 363 10.38 -8.25 -2.76
N TYR A 364 9.25 -8.96 -2.72
CA TYR A 364 8.67 -9.64 -3.87
C TYR A 364 7.80 -8.72 -4.74
N ILE A 365 7.43 -7.54 -4.25
CA ILE A 365 6.77 -6.46 -4.99
C ILE A 365 7.60 -5.19 -4.77
N LYS A 366 8.12 -4.58 -5.85
CA LYS A 366 9.05 -3.43 -5.77
C LYS A 366 8.36 -2.14 -6.24
N ALA A 367 8.43 -1.07 -5.46
CA ALA A 367 8.03 0.28 -5.89
C ALA A 367 9.24 1.10 -6.34
N ASP A 368 9.01 1.97 -7.33
CA ASP A 368 9.87 3.06 -7.82
C ASP A 368 11.24 2.78 -8.45
N ARG A 369 11.49 1.53 -8.87
CA ARG A 369 12.27 1.24 -10.09
C ARG A 369 11.42 0.99 -11.33
N ALA A 370 10.10 1.04 -11.15
CA ALA A 370 9.17 0.50 -12.12
C ALA A 370 9.11 1.29 -13.42
N LEU A 371 9.28 2.61 -13.48
CA LEU A 371 9.12 3.31 -14.77
C LEU A 371 10.17 2.88 -15.81
N PRO A 372 11.50 2.95 -15.54
CA PRO A 372 12.50 2.45 -16.47
C PRO A 372 12.40 0.94 -16.72
N ASP A 373 12.09 0.16 -15.68
CA ASP A 373 11.94 -1.30 -15.82
C ASP A 373 10.68 -1.69 -16.61
N LEU A 374 9.57 -0.98 -16.45
CA LEU A 374 8.33 -1.17 -17.21
C LEU A 374 8.50 -0.67 -18.65
N GLU A 375 9.24 0.40 -18.89
CA GLU A 375 9.63 0.83 -20.25
C GLU A 375 10.48 -0.23 -20.93
N LYS A 376 11.45 -0.80 -20.21
CA LYS A 376 12.26 -1.92 -20.69
C LYS A 376 11.40 -3.14 -20.99
N GLN A 377 10.50 -3.53 -20.07
CA GLN A 377 9.57 -4.63 -20.27
C GLN A 377 8.62 -4.39 -21.46
N ILE A 378 8.13 -3.17 -21.66
CA ILE A 378 7.32 -2.81 -22.84
C ILE A 378 8.13 -3.04 -24.11
N LYS A 379 9.37 -2.56 -24.17
CA LYS A 379 10.25 -2.72 -25.35
C LYS A 379 10.52 -4.20 -25.64
N GLU A 380 10.78 -5.01 -24.60
CA GLU A 380 11.00 -6.45 -24.72
C GLU A 380 9.75 -7.18 -25.25
N LEU A 381 8.57 -6.91 -24.67
CA LEU A 381 7.30 -7.50 -25.11
C LEU A 381 6.89 -7.02 -26.52
N GLU A 382 7.17 -5.77 -26.88
CA GLU A 382 6.93 -5.26 -28.23
C GLU A 382 7.79 -5.95 -29.27
N LEU A 383 9.06 -6.23 -28.93
CA LEU A 383 9.97 -6.97 -29.79
C LEU A 383 9.52 -8.43 -29.97
N GLU A 384 9.11 -9.09 -28.89
CA GLU A 384 8.54 -10.44 -28.93
C GLU A 384 7.28 -10.49 -29.81
N ARG A 385 6.32 -9.57 -29.60
CA ARG A 385 5.09 -9.47 -30.41
C ARG A 385 5.41 -9.24 -31.89
N ASN A 386 6.36 -8.36 -32.20
CA ASN A 386 6.72 -8.02 -33.59
C ASN A 386 7.46 -9.18 -34.29
N SER A 387 8.11 -10.07 -33.54
CA SER A 387 8.75 -11.27 -34.09
C SER A 387 7.78 -12.38 -34.52
N MET A 388 6.52 -12.32 -34.06
CA MET A 388 5.46 -13.27 -34.43
C MET A 388 4.85 -12.89 -35.79
N VAL A 389 5.43 -13.41 -36.87
CA VAL A 389 4.92 -13.28 -38.24
C VAL A 389 3.92 -14.39 -38.53
N ILE A 390 2.72 -14.03 -38.96
CA ILE A 390 1.61 -14.96 -39.27
C ILE A 390 1.19 -14.71 -40.71
N GLU A 391 1.16 -15.77 -41.53
CA GLU A 391 0.63 -15.71 -42.89
C GLU A 391 -0.88 -15.44 -42.86
N GLU A 392 -1.39 -14.61 -43.78
CA GLU A 392 -2.81 -14.21 -43.87
C GLU A 392 -3.40 -13.79 -42.51
N GLU A 393 -2.64 -13.02 -41.71
CA GLU A 393 -2.99 -12.66 -40.34
C GLU A 393 -4.37 -12.01 -40.20
N GLU A 394 -4.79 -11.21 -41.19
CA GLU A 394 -6.06 -10.49 -41.20
C GLU A 394 -7.26 -11.45 -41.27
N SER A 395 -7.28 -12.35 -42.25
CA SER A 395 -8.35 -13.35 -42.39
C SER A 395 -8.35 -14.38 -41.24
N LEU A 396 -7.16 -14.72 -40.69
CA LEU A 396 -7.07 -15.58 -39.50
C LEU A 396 -7.64 -14.89 -38.26
N LYS A 397 -7.42 -13.58 -38.14
CA LYS A 397 -7.97 -12.75 -37.07
C LYS A 397 -9.49 -12.66 -37.16
N ASP A 398 -10.05 -12.51 -38.35
CA ASP A 398 -11.50 -12.53 -38.55
C ASP A 398 -12.10 -13.87 -38.08
N TYR A 399 -11.50 -15.00 -38.48
CA TYR A 399 -11.93 -16.33 -38.02
C TYR A 399 -11.81 -16.48 -36.49
N TYR A 400 -10.71 -15.99 -35.92
CA TYR A 400 -10.47 -16.02 -34.47
C TYR A 400 -11.49 -15.17 -33.70
N ASP A 401 -11.82 -13.97 -34.19
CA ASP A 401 -12.79 -13.08 -33.57
C ASP A 401 -14.20 -13.70 -33.61
N LEU A 402 -14.55 -14.39 -34.71
CA LEU A 402 -15.78 -15.20 -34.80
C LEU A 402 -15.79 -16.34 -33.77
N LEU A 403 -14.68 -17.06 -33.59
CA LEU A 403 -14.54 -18.12 -32.57
C LEU A 403 -14.72 -17.58 -31.15
N GLN A 404 -14.16 -16.41 -30.84
CA GLN A 404 -14.32 -15.78 -29.53
C GLN A 404 -15.77 -15.34 -29.28
N GLN A 405 -16.43 -14.77 -30.30
CA GLN A 405 -17.85 -14.42 -30.22
C GLN A 405 -18.74 -15.65 -30.00
N TYR A 406 -18.45 -16.75 -30.71
CA TYR A 406 -19.16 -18.02 -30.54
C TYR A 406 -19.02 -18.56 -29.11
N LYS A 407 -17.79 -18.60 -28.58
CA LYS A 407 -17.51 -19.04 -27.20
C LYS A 407 -18.23 -18.17 -26.17
N SER A 408 -18.23 -16.85 -26.35
CA SER A 408 -18.94 -15.92 -25.47
C SER A 408 -20.45 -16.16 -25.49
N LEU A 409 -21.06 -16.28 -26.67
CA LEU A 409 -22.50 -16.50 -26.80
C LEU A 409 -22.93 -17.87 -26.25
N LYS A 410 -22.12 -18.91 -26.45
CA LYS A 410 -22.37 -20.24 -25.90
C LYS A 410 -22.34 -20.22 -24.37
N LYS A 411 -21.41 -19.46 -23.79
CA LYS A 411 -21.37 -19.20 -22.34
C LYS A 411 -22.61 -18.44 -21.87
N ASP A 412 -23.02 -17.38 -22.56
CA ASP A 412 -24.22 -16.62 -22.20
C ASP A 412 -25.48 -17.52 -22.22
N VAL A 413 -25.61 -18.37 -23.24
CA VAL A 413 -26.70 -19.36 -23.32
C VAL A 413 -26.65 -20.33 -22.14
N HIS A 414 -25.46 -20.85 -21.83
CA HIS A 414 -25.26 -21.75 -20.70
C HIS A 414 -25.62 -21.10 -19.36
N ASP A 415 -25.19 -19.86 -19.12
CA ASP A 415 -25.47 -19.10 -17.90
C ASP A 415 -26.98 -18.81 -17.75
N ILE A 416 -27.69 -18.59 -18.85
CA ILE A 416 -29.15 -18.44 -18.83
C ILE A 416 -29.84 -19.76 -18.48
N VAL A 417 -29.48 -20.85 -19.18
CA VAL A 417 -30.12 -22.17 -19.01
C VAL A 417 -29.85 -22.74 -17.62
N LEU A 418 -28.64 -22.55 -17.09
CA LEU A 418 -28.25 -23.00 -15.76
C LEU A 418 -28.61 -22.04 -14.62
N SER A 419 -29.27 -20.91 -14.91
CA SER A 419 -29.74 -20.04 -13.84
C SER A 419 -30.71 -20.81 -12.92
N PRO A 420 -30.69 -20.55 -11.59
CA PRO A 420 -31.51 -21.28 -10.62
C PRO A 420 -32.99 -21.30 -11.03
N LYS A 421 -33.49 -20.23 -11.63
CA LYS A 421 -34.85 -20.13 -12.19
C LYS A 421 -35.27 -21.30 -13.09
N TYR A 422 -34.38 -21.80 -13.96
CA TYR A 422 -34.73 -22.84 -14.95
C TYR A 422 -34.19 -24.23 -14.59
N VAL A 423 -33.03 -24.31 -13.94
CA VAL A 423 -32.37 -25.60 -13.70
C VAL A 423 -32.89 -26.31 -12.44
N LEU A 424 -33.36 -25.58 -11.42
CA LEU A 424 -33.77 -26.14 -10.12
C LEU A 424 -34.72 -27.35 -10.21
N PRO A 425 -35.80 -27.32 -11.03
CA PRO A 425 -36.73 -28.44 -11.13
C PRO A 425 -36.09 -29.74 -11.61
N PHE A 426 -34.94 -29.64 -12.29
CA PHE A 426 -34.23 -30.77 -12.90
C PHE A 426 -33.04 -31.26 -12.06
N LEU A 427 -32.67 -30.54 -10.99
CA LEU A 427 -31.60 -30.93 -10.04
C LEU A 427 -32.09 -32.03 -9.09
N GLN A 428 -32.36 -33.22 -9.62
CA GLN A 428 -32.82 -34.36 -8.83
C GLN A 428 -31.66 -35.34 -8.57
N PRO A 429 -31.52 -35.89 -7.35
CA PRO A 429 -30.61 -37.01 -7.11
C PRO A 429 -30.82 -38.15 -8.11
N GLY A 430 -29.74 -38.64 -8.71
CA GLY A 430 -29.76 -39.64 -9.77
C GLY A 430 -29.81 -39.09 -11.20
N ARG A 431 -30.00 -37.77 -11.39
CA ARG A 431 -29.97 -37.14 -12.72
C ARG A 431 -28.56 -37.15 -13.30
N LEU A 432 -28.43 -37.55 -14.57
CA LEU A 432 -27.18 -37.42 -15.32
C LEU A 432 -26.92 -35.96 -15.69
N VAL A 433 -25.70 -35.50 -15.50
CA VAL A 433 -25.24 -34.16 -15.85
C VAL A 433 -23.94 -34.22 -16.63
N ARG A 434 -23.80 -33.32 -17.58
CA ARG A 434 -22.58 -33.14 -18.36
C ARG A 434 -21.74 -32.03 -17.70
N ILE A 435 -20.56 -32.38 -17.23
CA ILE A 435 -19.63 -31.46 -16.59
C ILE A 435 -18.56 -31.05 -17.59
N LEU A 436 -18.46 -29.75 -17.82
CA LEU A 436 -17.37 -29.13 -18.56
C LEU A 436 -16.17 -29.01 -17.63
N TYR A 437 -15.02 -29.54 -18.05
CA TYR A 437 -13.78 -29.39 -17.30
C TYR A 437 -12.69 -28.77 -18.17
N SER A 438 -11.91 -27.88 -17.57
CA SER A 438 -10.71 -27.34 -18.22
C SER A 438 -9.53 -28.26 -17.92
N THR A 439 -8.86 -28.76 -18.95
CA THR A 439 -7.47 -29.21 -18.81
C THR A 439 -6.57 -27.99 -18.73
N ASN A 440 -5.37 -28.12 -18.14
CA ASN A 440 -4.40 -27.02 -18.02
C ASN A 440 -3.86 -26.52 -19.39
N GLU A 441 -4.20 -27.19 -20.49
CA GLU A 441 -3.95 -26.77 -21.87
C GLU A 441 -5.20 -26.06 -22.44
N SER A 442 -5.59 -24.93 -21.84
CA SER A 442 -6.87 -24.25 -22.12
C SER A 442 -6.88 -23.41 -23.41
N THR A 443 -6.39 -23.94 -24.53
CA THR A 443 -6.62 -23.31 -25.84
C THR A 443 -6.96 -24.35 -26.89
N THR A 444 -8.03 -25.12 -26.66
CA THR A 444 -8.68 -25.80 -27.78
C THR A 444 -9.32 -24.72 -28.67
N PHE A 445 -8.71 -24.49 -29.82
CA PHE A 445 -9.31 -23.75 -30.94
C PHE A 445 -10.32 -24.62 -31.71
N SER A 446 -10.76 -25.72 -31.08
CA SER A 446 -11.88 -26.55 -31.53
C SER A 446 -13.19 -26.05 -30.95
N ILE A 447 -14.28 -26.36 -31.64
CA ILE A 447 -15.67 -26.20 -31.19
C ILE A 447 -16.01 -27.27 -30.13
N ASP A 448 -15.23 -28.35 -30.09
CA ASP A 448 -15.46 -29.49 -29.18
C ASP A 448 -15.09 -29.16 -27.74
N GLU A 449 -16.02 -29.43 -26.83
CA GLU A 449 -15.88 -29.20 -25.39
C GLU A 449 -15.33 -30.45 -24.68
N ASN A 450 -14.38 -30.25 -23.76
CA ASN A 450 -13.95 -31.31 -22.85
C ASN A 450 -15.05 -31.57 -21.81
N VAL A 451 -15.78 -32.66 -22.02
CA VAL A 451 -16.93 -33.04 -21.21
C VAL A 451 -16.69 -34.35 -20.50
N THR A 452 -17.15 -34.44 -19.25
CA THR A 452 -17.31 -35.71 -18.53
C THR A 452 -18.75 -35.83 -18.06
N TRP A 453 -19.24 -37.06 -17.96
CA TRP A 453 -20.54 -37.33 -17.37
C TRP A 453 -20.42 -37.53 -15.86
N GLY A 454 -21.45 -37.10 -15.14
CA GLY A 454 -21.61 -37.34 -13.72
C GLY A 454 -23.07 -37.52 -13.33
N VAL A 455 -23.30 -37.93 -12.09
CA VAL A 455 -24.65 -38.10 -11.52
C VAL A 455 -24.82 -37.21 -10.31
N ILE A 456 -25.91 -36.45 -10.26
CA ILE A 456 -26.26 -35.64 -9.08
C ILE A 456 -26.52 -36.57 -7.89
N ILE A 457 -25.86 -36.30 -6.78
CA ILE A 457 -26.08 -36.98 -5.49
C ILE A 457 -27.02 -36.14 -4.63
N ASN A 458 -26.76 -34.84 -4.55
CA ASN A 458 -27.45 -33.90 -3.67
C ASN A 458 -27.32 -32.48 -4.24
N PHE A 459 -28.17 -31.57 -3.79
CA PHE A 459 -27.98 -30.13 -4.01
C PHE A 459 -28.52 -29.33 -2.81
N GLU A 460 -27.84 -28.26 -2.44
CA GLU A 460 -28.15 -27.46 -1.26
C GLU A 460 -28.08 -25.96 -1.57
N LYS A 461 -29.03 -25.19 -1.01
CA LYS A 461 -29.04 -23.73 -1.10
C LYS A 461 -27.93 -23.16 -0.21
N VAL A 462 -27.07 -22.32 -0.78
CA VAL A 462 -26.01 -21.62 -0.05
C VAL A 462 -26.64 -20.58 0.89
N LYS A 463 -26.34 -20.67 2.19
CA LYS A 463 -26.83 -19.71 3.19
C LYS A 463 -26.07 -18.38 3.06
N SER A 464 -26.79 -17.28 2.79
CA SER A 464 -26.20 -15.94 2.73
C SER A 464 -26.45 -15.19 4.05
N HIS A 465 -25.43 -14.48 4.57
CA HIS A 465 -25.59 -13.60 5.73
C HIS A 465 -26.27 -12.29 5.30
N GLY A 466 -27.58 -12.15 5.55
CA GLY A 466 -28.24 -10.83 5.58
C GLY A 466 -29.61 -10.69 4.92
N GLU A 467 -29.99 -11.52 3.95
CA GLU A 467 -31.32 -11.45 3.33
C GLU A 467 -31.81 -12.84 2.87
N ASP A 468 -33.08 -13.16 3.14
CA ASP A 468 -33.71 -14.40 2.67
C ASP A 468 -34.10 -14.24 1.19
N ARG A 469 -33.14 -14.48 0.29
CA ARG A 469 -33.36 -14.38 -1.15
C ARG A 469 -34.33 -15.44 -1.64
N ARG A 470 -35.15 -15.09 -2.64
CA ARG A 470 -36.02 -16.06 -3.34
C ARG A 470 -35.18 -17.22 -3.90
N PRO A 471 -35.72 -18.45 -3.95
CA PRO A 471 -34.99 -19.62 -4.45
C PRO A 471 -34.39 -19.44 -5.85
N GLU A 472 -35.02 -18.65 -6.71
CA GLU A 472 -34.59 -18.32 -8.07
C GLU A 472 -33.39 -17.34 -8.14
N ASP A 473 -33.14 -16.59 -7.07
CA ASP A 473 -32.09 -15.57 -6.96
C ASP A 473 -30.98 -15.99 -5.97
N SER A 474 -30.95 -17.29 -5.64
CA SER A 474 -30.05 -17.87 -4.63
C SER A 474 -28.97 -18.75 -5.27
N ASP A 475 -27.82 -18.84 -4.61
CA ASP A 475 -26.75 -19.74 -5.03
C ASP A 475 -26.98 -21.16 -4.51
N TYR A 476 -26.60 -22.17 -5.30
CA TYR A 476 -26.73 -23.59 -4.95
C TYR A 476 -25.41 -24.33 -5.14
N THR A 477 -25.11 -25.23 -4.20
CA THR A 477 -24.05 -26.23 -4.36
C THR A 477 -24.68 -27.52 -4.84
N VAL A 478 -24.09 -28.17 -5.85
CA VAL A 478 -24.57 -29.45 -6.39
C VAL A 478 -23.46 -30.49 -6.24
N ASP A 479 -23.73 -31.54 -5.48
CA ASP A 479 -22.82 -32.67 -5.31
C ASP A 479 -22.97 -33.61 -6.50
N VAL A 480 -21.92 -33.78 -7.30
CA VAL A 480 -21.93 -34.64 -8.49
C VAL A 480 -20.88 -35.75 -8.37
N LEU A 481 -21.32 -37.00 -8.55
CA LEU A 481 -20.44 -38.16 -8.66
C LEU A 481 -19.88 -38.25 -10.08
N THR A 482 -18.56 -38.12 -10.23
CA THR A 482 -17.82 -38.33 -11.49
C THR A 482 -16.88 -39.52 -11.36
N ARG A 483 -16.10 -39.82 -12.42
CA ARG A 483 -15.12 -40.92 -12.43
C ARG A 483 -14.00 -40.68 -11.41
N CYS A 484 -14.17 -41.18 -10.18
CA CYS A 484 -13.20 -41.09 -9.08
C CYS A 484 -12.48 -42.42 -8.83
N SER A 485 -11.20 -42.39 -8.44
CA SER A 485 -10.34 -43.55 -8.18
C SER A 485 -10.55 -44.23 -6.81
N VAL A 486 -11.75 -44.12 -6.20
CA VAL A 486 -11.98 -44.55 -4.81
C VAL A 486 -12.99 -45.70 -4.73
N LYS A 487 -12.58 -46.81 -4.09
CA LYS A 487 -13.29 -48.10 -3.99
C LYS A 487 -14.70 -48.06 -3.36
N ALA A 488 -15.06 -46.99 -2.65
CA ALA A 488 -16.28 -46.92 -1.85
C ALA A 488 -17.60 -46.77 -2.64
N ARG A 489 -17.56 -46.52 -3.97
CA ARG A 489 -18.77 -46.29 -4.80
C ARG A 489 -18.75 -46.98 -6.18
N GLU A 490 -17.99 -48.07 -6.34
CA GLU A 490 -17.88 -48.80 -7.61
C GLU A 490 -19.22 -49.29 -8.19
N ASN A 491 -20.17 -49.69 -7.35
CA ASN A 491 -21.46 -50.22 -7.82
C ASN A 491 -22.33 -49.16 -8.51
N THR A 492 -22.33 -47.92 -8.03
CA THR A 492 -23.04 -46.80 -8.67
C THR A 492 -22.36 -46.43 -9.98
N LEU A 493 -21.03 -46.46 -10.01
CA LEU A 493 -20.23 -46.14 -11.19
C LEU A 493 -20.44 -47.17 -12.31
N ARG A 494 -20.51 -48.47 -12.00
CA ARG A 494 -20.85 -49.53 -12.98
C ARG A 494 -22.23 -49.34 -13.61
N LYS A 495 -23.23 -48.89 -12.84
CA LYS A 495 -24.57 -48.60 -13.39
C LYS A 495 -24.54 -47.40 -14.34
N VAL A 496 -23.75 -46.38 -14.02
CA VAL A 496 -23.55 -45.22 -14.90
C VAL A 496 -22.80 -45.63 -16.18
N GLU A 497 -21.74 -46.44 -16.06
CA GLU A 497 -21.02 -47.00 -17.22
C GLU A 497 -21.93 -47.87 -18.08
N GLU A 498 -22.81 -48.67 -17.49
CA GLU A 498 -23.79 -49.47 -18.22
C GLU A 498 -24.75 -48.58 -19.01
N VAL A 499 -25.30 -47.52 -18.39
CA VAL A 499 -26.15 -46.55 -19.08
C VAL A 499 -25.39 -45.83 -20.19
N LEU A 500 -24.19 -45.32 -19.92
CA LEU A 500 -23.36 -44.65 -20.92
C LEU A 500 -22.97 -45.59 -22.07
N SER A 501 -22.75 -46.88 -21.80
CA SER A 501 -22.44 -47.89 -22.82
C SER A 501 -23.63 -48.19 -23.74
N ARG A 502 -24.86 -48.16 -23.20
CA ARG A 502 -26.11 -48.31 -23.99
C ARG A 502 -26.32 -47.15 -24.96
N PHE A 503 -25.84 -45.97 -24.61
CA PHE A 503 -25.93 -44.75 -25.42
C PHE A 503 -24.63 -44.40 -26.16
N ALA A 504 -23.67 -45.34 -26.26
CA ALA A 504 -22.35 -45.06 -26.84
C ALA A 504 -22.37 -44.70 -28.34
N LYS A 505 -23.44 -45.08 -29.08
CA LYS A 505 -23.60 -44.76 -30.52
C LYS A 505 -24.42 -43.49 -30.76
N ASP A 506 -25.49 -43.28 -30.01
CA ASP A 506 -26.48 -42.22 -30.27
C ASP A 506 -26.33 -41.00 -29.33
N GLY A 507 -25.46 -41.10 -28.32
CA GLY A 507 -25.29 -40.07 -27.29
C GLY A 507 -26.39 -40.10 -26.23
N VAL A 508 -26.09 -39.57 -25.04
CA VAL A 508 -27.10 -39.43 -23.98
C VAL A 508 -28.06 -38.30 -24.37
N PRO A 509 -29.39 -38.52 -24.35
CA PRO A 509 -30.36 -37.48 -24.70
C PRO A 509 -30.26 -36.31 -23.72
N LEU A 510 -30.15 -35.11 -24.26
CA LEU A 510 -30.10 -33.86 -23.49
C LEU A 510 -31.52 -33.29 -23.32
N LEU A 511 -31.71 -32.52 -22.25
CA LEU A 511 -32.93 -31.73 -22.08
C LEU A 511 -32.89 -30.55 -23.03
N ASP A 512 -33.94 -30.37 -23.81
CA ASP A 512 -34.10 -29.20 -24.67
C ASP A 512 -34.47 -27.96 -23.83
N PRO A 513 -33.72 -26.84 -23.95
CA PRO A 513 -34.02 -25.64 -23.18
C PRO A 513 -35.43 -25.06 -23.41
N GLU A 514 -36.00 -25.13 -24.61
CA GLU A 514 -37.33 -24.58 -24.90
C GLU A 514 -38.45 -25.61 -24.68
N GLU A 515 -38.28 -26.83 -25.16
CA GLU A 515 -39.29 -27.89 -25.10
C GLU A 515 -39.38 -28.54 -23.73
N ASP A 516 -38.26 -28.87 -23.09
CA ASP A 516 -38.24 -29.56 -21.79
C ASP A 516 -38.16 -28.57 -20.62
N MET A 517 -37.19 -27.64 -20.67
CA MET A 517 -36.91 -26.72 -19.55
C MET A 517 -37.75 -25.43 -19.57
N LYS A 518 -38.52 -25.21 -20.64
CA LYS A 518 -39.42 -24.05 -20.81
C LYS A 518 -38.73 -22.68 -20.65
N VAL A 519 -37.50 -22.55 -21.17
CA VAL A 519 -36.72 -21.31 -21.16
C VAL A 519 -37.32 -20.28 -22.13
N GLN A 520 -38.23 -19.44 -21.63
CA GLN A 520 -38.90 -18.40 -22.43
C GLN A 520 -38.17 -17.04 -22.40
N SER A 521 -36.85 -17.04 -22.50
CA SER A 521 -36.07 -15.80 -22.47
C SER A 521 -35.85 -15.22 -23.88
N LYS A 522 -36.17 -13.92 -24.04
CA LYS A 522 -35.84 -13.17 -25.27
C LYS A 522 -34.32 -13.13 -25.52
N SER A 523 -33.51 -13.07 -24.47
CA SER A 523 -32.05 -13.05 -24.59
C SER A 523 -31.52 -14.41 -25.05
N PHE A 524 -32.07 -15.52 -24.53
CA PHE A 524 -31.75 -16.89 -24.95
C PHE A 524 -32.00 -17.07 -26.45
N ARG A 525 -33.22 -16.80 -26.93
CA ARG A 525 -33.57 -16.93 -28.37
C ARG A 525 -32.68 -16.10 -29.27
N LYS A 526 -32.33 -14.88 -28.85
CA LYS A 526 -31.43 -14.00 -29.60
C LYS A 526 -30.01 -14.56 -29.64
N ALA A 527 -29.52 -15.12 -28.55
CA ALA A 527 -28.19 -15.73 -28.49
C ALA A 527 -28.13 -17.01 -29.34
N THR A 528 -29.12 -17.91 -29.24
CA THR A 528 -29.19 -19.16 -30.03
C THR A 528 -29.22 -18.88 -31.53
N ARG A 529 -30.05 -17.95 -32.01
CA ARG A 529 -30.07 -17.55 -33.43
C ARG A 529 -28.73 -16.98 -33.91
N ARG A 530 -28.01 -16.27 -33.04
CA ARG A 530 -26.67 -15.75 -33.36
C ARG A 530 -25.63 -16.86 -33.40
N ILE A 531 -25.73 -17.87 -32.53
CA ILE A 531 -24.89 -19.07 -32.57
C ILE A 531 -25.09 -19.79 -33.90
N GLU A 532 -26.33 -20.06 -34.31
CA GLU A 532 -26.66 -20.69 -35.60
C GLU A 532 -26.09 -19.88 -36.79
N ALA A 533 -26.24 -18.54 -36.74
CA ALA A 533 -25.68 -17.67 -37.77
C ALA A 533 -24.15 -17.72 -37.82
N LEU A 534 -23.48 -17.77 -36.66
CA LEU A 534 -22.02 -17.92 -36.57
C LEU A 534 -21.55 -19.29 -37.06
N GLU A 535 -22.28 -20.36 -36.77
CA GLU A 535 -22.00 -21.71 -37.28
C GLU A 535 -22.05 -21.74 -38.81
N GLY A 536 -23.07 -21.12 -39.41
CA GLY A 536 -23.15 -20.96 -40.86
C GLY A 536 -22.05 -20.06 -41.46
N LEU A 537 -21.52 -19.10 -40.69
CA LEU A 537 -20.37 -18.30 -41.12
C LEU A 537 -19.05 -19.10 -41.03
N PHE A 538 -18.88 -19.96 -40.02
CA PHE A 538 -17.71 -20.83 -39.93
C PHE A 538 -17.63 -21.81 -41.10
N GLU A 539 -18.75 -22.35 -41.55
CA GLU A 539 -18.81 -23.26 -42.71
C GLU A 539 -18.35 -22.60 -44.01
N LYS A 540 -18.57 -21.30 -44.15
CA LYS A 540 -18.25 -20.52 -45.36
C LYS A 540 -16.86 -19.87 -45.31
N HIS A 541 -16.14 -19.97 -44.19
CA HIS A 541 -14.89 -19.25 -44.00
C HIS A 541 -13.71 -20.00 -44.65
N ASP A 542 -13.00 -19.34 -45.56
CA ASP A 542 -11.96 -19.94 -46.41
C ASP A 542 -10.83 -20.61 -45.62
N ILE A 543 -10.46 -20.05 -44.47
CA ILE A 543 -9.37 -20.55 -43.61
C ILE A 543 -9.73 -21.82 -42.82
N ARG A 544 -11.00 -22.20 -42.69
CA ARG A 544 -11.43 -23.35 -41.85
C ARG A 544 -10.71 -24.66 -42.22
N ASN A 545 -10.48 -24.88 -43.51
CA ASN A 545 -9.83 -26.07 -44.03
C ASN A 545 -8.31 -25.89 -44.27
N SER A 546 -7.74 -24.75 -43.86
CA SER A 546 -6.31 -24.50 -43.98
C SER A 546 -5.51 -25.54 -43.18
N PRO A 547 -4.42 -26.08 -43.75
CA PRO A 547 -3.49 -26.89 -42.97
C PRO A 547 -2.93 -26.05 -41.82
N HIS A 548 -2.70 -26.70 -40.67
CA HIS A 548 -2.13 -26.08 -39.47
C HIS A 548 -2.89 -24.88 -38.88
N ILE A 549 -4.19 -24.72 -39.18
CA ILE A 549 -5.03 -23.63 -38.64
C ILE A 549 -4.96 -23.53 -37.11
N GLN A 550 -4.98 -24.65 -36.39
CA GLN A 550 -4.90 -24.67 -34.93
C GLN A 550 -3.57 -24.09 -34.40
N GLN A 551 -2.46 -24.36 -35.09
CA GLN A 551 -1.15 -23.84 -34.73
C GLN A 551 -1.06 -22.34 -35.02
N ARG A 552 -1.59 -21.89 -36.17
CA ARG A 552 -1.69 -20.47 -36.53
C ARG A 552 -2.56 -19.69 -35.53
N LEU A 553 -3.73 -20.23 -35.14
CA LEU A 553 -4.61 -19.63 -34.13
C LEU A 553 -3.94 -19.55 -32.75
N LYS A 554 -3.11 -20.54 -32.39
CA LYS A 554 -2.31 -20.52 -31.15
C LYS A 554 -1.31 -19.37 -31.13
N VAL A 555 -0.58 -19.16 -32.23
CA VAL A 555 0.37 -18.05 -32.35
C VAL A 555 -0.37 -16.71 -32.35
N LEU A 556 -1.52 -16.60 -33.04
CA LEU A 556 -2.34 -15.39 -33.04
C LEU A 556 -2.87 -15.05 -31.64
N HIS A 557 -3.37 -16.05 -30.90
CA HIS A 557 -3.82 -15.88 -29.51
C HIS A 557 -2.70 -15.34 -28.62
N ALA A 558 -1.50 -15.95 -28.69
CA ALA A 558 -0.33 -15.49 -27.94
C ALA A 558 0.05 -14.04 -28.32
N LYS A 559 0.00 -13.69 -29.61
CA LYS A 559 0.26 -12.32 -30.11
C LYS A 559 -0.77 -11.30 -29.58
N GLN A 560 -2.05 -11.68 -29.49
CA GLN A 560 -3.10 -10.85 -28.91
C GLN A 560 -2.94 -10.70 -27.38
N GLU A 561 -2.56 -11.76 -26.66
CA GLU A 561 -2.29 -11.69 -25.22
C GLU A 561 -1.11 -10.76 -24.90
N LEU A 562 -0.01 -10.86 -25.67
CA LEU A 562 1.11 -9.93 -25.57
C LEU A 562 0.67 -8.48 -25.83
N SER A 563 -0.15 -8.26 -26.86
CA SER A 563 -0.69 -6.93 -27.18
C SER A 563 -1.57 -6.37 -26.06
N ALA A 564 -2.42 -7.20 -25.46
CA ALA A 564 -3.25 -6.83 -24.32
C ALA A 564 -2.39 -6.51 -23.08
N LYS A 565 -1.35 -7.32 -22.83
CA LYS A 565 -0.39 -7.11 -21.73
C LYS A 565 0.37 -5.79 -21.90
N ILE A 566 0.90 -5.50 -23.09
CA ILE A 566 1.56 -4.22 -23.41
C ILE A 566 0.59 -3.05 -23.18
N LYS A 567 -0.65 -3.15 -23.66
CA LYS A 567 -1.68 -2.11 -23.47
C LYS A 567 -1.98 -1.88 -21.99
N SER A 568 -2.06 -2.96 -21.21
CA SER A 568 -2.26 -2.88 -19.76
C SER A 568 -1.10 -2.19 -19.05
N ILE A 569 0.14 -2.58 -19.34
CA ILE A 569 1.35 -1.99 -18.73
C ILE A 569 1.46 -0.50 -19.09
N LYS A 570 1.25 -0.14 -20.36
CA LYS A 570 1.22 1.26 -20.80
C LYS A 570 0.13 2.09 -20.09
N LYS A 571 -1.02 1.49 -19.81
CA LYS A 571 -2.11 2.15 -19.06
C LYS A 571 -1.69 2.40 -17.60
N THR A 572 -1.08 1.41 -16.95
CA THR A 572 -0.59 1.53 -15.57
C THR A 572 0.48 2.61 -15.44
N MET A 573 1.45 2.65 -16.36
CA MET A 573 2.47 3.72 -16.38
C MET A 573 1.84 5.10 -16.44
N ARG A 574 0.84 5.32 -17.32
CA ARG A 574 0.15 6.61 -17.43
C ARG A 574 -0.54 7.02 -16.14
N SER A 575 -1.15 6.08 -15.41
CA SER A 575 -1.80 6.38 -14.12
C SER A 575 -0.82 6.62 -12.97
N SER A 576 0.45 6.21 -13.09
CA SER A 576 1.48 6.33 -12.04
C SER A 576 2.46 7.48 -12.27
N THR A 577 2.14 8.44 -13.15
CA THR A 577 3.02 9.58 -13.47
C THR A 577 2.67 10.83 -12.64
N ALA A 578 3.65 11.70 -12.38
CA ALA A 578 3.45 13.02 -11.75
C ALA A 578 2.33 13.88 -12.38
N LEU A 579 1.94 13.60 -13.62
CA LEU A 579 0.80 14.25 -14.26
C LEU A 579 -0.52 13.99 -13.51
N ALA A 580 -0.72 12.78 -12.95
CA ALA A 580 -1.89 12.46 -12.14
C ALA A 580 -1.95 13.32 -10.86
N PHE A 581 -0.83 13.45 -10.14
CA PHE A 581 -0.73 14.34 -8.98
C PHE A 581 -0.94 15.81 -9.34
N LYS A 582 -0.43 16.25 -10.50
CA LYS A 582 -0.63 17.62 -11.01
C LYS A 582 -2.10 17.89 -11.35
N ASP A 583 -2.79 16.92 -11.92
CA ASP A 583 -4.21 17.05 -12.26
C ASP A 583 -5.11 17.03 -11.02
N GLU A 584 -4.77 16.20 -10.03
CA GLU A 584 -5.42 16.21 -8.72
C GLU A 584 -5.19 17.55 -8.00
N LEU A 585 -3.95 18.06 -7.95
CA LEU A 585 -3.65 19.36 -7.35
C LEU A 585 -4.45 20.49 -8.03
N LYS A 586 -4.53 20.49 -9.37
CA LYS A 586 -5.38 21.46 -10.10
C LYS A 586 -6.86 21.30 -9.74
N ALA A 587 -7.35 20.07 -9.57
CA ALA A 587 -8.72 19.82 -9.13
C ALA A 587 -8.98 20.38 -7.73
N ARG A 588 -8.07 20.13 -6.78
CA ARG A 588 -8.13 20.69 -5.42
C ARG A 588 -8.06 22.22 -5.42
N LYS A 589 -7.15 22.82 -6.20
CA LYS A 589 -7.12 24.29 -6.39
C LYS A 589 -8.43 24.86 -6.93
N ARG A 590 -9.09 24.17 -7.87
CA ARG A 590 -10.42 24.59 -8.36
C ARG A 590 -11.46 24.59 -7.24
N VAL A 591 -11.46 23.58 -6.37
CA VAL A 591 -12.35 23.52 -5.20
C VAL A 591 -12.08 24.70 -4.27
N LEU A 592 -10.82 24.92 -3.88
CA LEU A 592 -10.43 26.00 -2.98
C LEU A 592 -10.84 27.38 -3.54
N ARG A 593 -10.67 27.60 -4.84
CA ARG A 593 -11.10 28.84 -5.51
C ARG A 593 -12.62 29.00 -5.53
N ARG A 594 -13.37 27.93 -5.82
CA ARG A 594 -14.85 27.97 -5.84
C ARG A 594 -15.45 28.16 -4.45
N LEU A 595 -14.79 27.68 -3.40
CA LEU A 595 -15.21 27.89 -2.01
C LEU A 595 -14.73 29.24 -1.42
N GLY A 596 -13.85 29.97 -2.13
CA GLY A 596 -13.31 31.25 -1.68
C GLY A 596 -12.20 31.15 -0.64
N TYR A 597 -11.45 30.04 -0.61
CA TYR A 597 -10.28 29.85 0.26
C TYR A 597 -9.03 30.48 -0.34
N VAL A 598 -9.01 30.59 -1.67
CA VAL A 598 -7.88 31.08 -2.44
C VAL A 598 -8.42 31.87 -3.65
N THR A 599 -7.77 32.96 -4.04
CA THR A 599 -8.11 33.72 -5.25
C THR A 599 -7.73 32.99 -6.54
N SER A 600 -8.12 33.55 -7.69
CA SER A 600 -7.66 33.06 -9.01
C SER A 600 -6.14 33.04 -9.15
N ASP A 601 -5.45 33.95 -8.46
CA ASP A 601 -4.01 34.14 -8.49
C ASP A 601 -3.27 33.35 -7.39
N ASP A 602 -3.94 32.36 -6.80
CA ASP A 602 -3.41 31.49 -5.74
C ASP A 602 -3.06 32.22 -4.43
N VAL A 603 -3.68 33.37 -4.16
CA VAL A 603 -3.53 34.11 -2.89
C VAL A 603 -4.52 33.58 -1.86
N VAL A 604 -4.04 33.24 -0.66
CA VAL A 604 -4.87 32.68 0.42
C VAL A 604 -5.79 33.75 1.02
N GLU A 605 -7.08 33.44 1.05
CA GLU A 605 -8.15 34.29 1.60
C GLU A 605 -8.39 34.01 3.10
N VAL A 606 -9.27 34.79 3.73
CA VAL A 606 -9.60 34.65 5.17
C VAL A 606 -10.08 33.24 5.51
N LYS A 607 -10.96 32.64 4.68
CA LYS A 607 -11.39 31.24 4.84
C LYS A 607 -10.20 30.27 4.76
N GLY A 608 -9.28 30.51 3.83
CA GLY A 608 -8.06 29.70 3.69
C GLY A 608 -7.18 29.76 4.95
N LYS A 609 -7.01 30.94 5.54
CA LYS A 609 -6.27 31.11 6.79
C LYS A 609 -6.90 30.36 7.96
N VAL A 610 -8.23 30.41 8.09
CA VAL A 610 -8.98 29.63 9.10
C VAL A 610 -8.76 28.14 8.90
N ALA A 611 -8.88 27.65 7.66
CA ALA A 611 -8.65 26.23 7.35
C ALA A 611 -7.22 25.78 7.69
N CYS A 612 -6.21 26.65 7.52
CA CYS A 612 -4.82 26.33 7.86
C CYS A 612 -4.57 26.08 9.35
N GLU A 613 -5.43 26.58 10.25
CA GLU A 613 -5.34 26.30 11.68
C GLU A 613 -5.98 24.95 12.06
N ILE A 614 -6.79 24.36 11.18
CA ILE A 614 -7.50 23.10 11.40
C ILE A 614 -6.71 21.95 10.81
N SER A 615 -6.35 20.98 11.65
CA SER A 615 -5.61 19.78 11.22
C SER A 615 -6.13 18.47 11.82
N THR A 616 -6.94 18.55 12.88
CA THR A 616 -7.44 17.38 13.60
C THR A 616 -8.77 16.85 13.02
N ALA A 617 -9.45 17.66 12.22
CA ALA A 617 -10.78 17.42 11.64
C ALA A 617 -10.78 17.80 10.13
N ASP A 618 -11.85 17.45 9.40
CA ASP A 618 -12.03 17.87 8.00
C ASP A 618 -12.10 19.41 7.90
N GLU A 619 -11.02 20.01 7.39
CA GLU A 619 -10.78 21.45 7.43
C GLU A 619 -11.76 22.24 6.58
N LEU A 620 -12.22 21.68 5.45
CA LEU A 620 -13.16 22.35 4.55
C LEU A 620 -14.56 22.38 5.16
N THR A 621 -15.07 21.22 5.61
CA THR A 621 -16.42 21.14 6.17
C THR A 621 -16.52 21.93 7.46
N LEU A 622 -15.50 21.86 8.33
CA LEU A 622 -15.50 22.58 9.59
C LEU A 622 -15.40 24.10 9.39
N THR A 623 -14.57 24.56 8.45
CA THR A 623 -14.49 25.99 8.09
C THR A 623 -15.81 26.47 7.48
N GLU A 624 -16.42 25.73 6.55
CA GLU A 624 -17.75 26.09 6.00
C GLU A 624 -18.84 26.14 7.07
N LEU A 625 -18.80 25.22 8.05
CA LEU A 625 -19.74 25.23 9.17
C LEU A 625 -19.54 26.47 10.07
N MET A 626 -18.29 26.86 10.32
CA MET A 626 -17.94 28.07 11.07
C MET A 626 -18.46 29.35 10.38
N PHE A 627 -18.30 29.46 9.06
CA PHE A 627 -18.74 30.63 8.29
C PHE A 627 -20.25 30.64 7.97
N SER A 628 -20.94 29.51 8.03
CA SER A 628 -22.38 29.45 7.82
C SER A 628 -23.20 29.92 9.03
N GLY A 629 -22.55 30.21 10.17
CA GLY A 629 -23.19 30.65 11.40
C GLY A 629 -23.66 29.51 12.31
N GLY A 630 -23.59 28.25 11.87
CA GLY A 630 -24.09 27.09 12.63
C GLY A 630 -23.49 26.95 14.04
N LEU A 631 -22.22 27.33 14.23
CA LEU A 631 -21.57 27.32 15.55
C LEU A 631 -21.93 28.54 16.41
N LYS A 632 -22.26 29.68 15.79
CA LYS A 632 -22.61 30.92 16.49
C LYS A 632 -23.99 30.82 17.15
N ASP A 633 -24.93 30.11 16.53
CA ASP A 633 -26.30 29.98 17.02
C ASP A 633 -26.48 28.84 18.06
N ALA A 634 -25.64 27.80 18.02
CA ALA A 634 -25.71 26.67 18.95
C ALA A 634 -25.29 27.04 20.39
N THR A 635 -25.83 26.41 21.43
CA THR A 635 -25.26 26.57 22.79
C THR A 635 -23.86 25.95 22.87
N VAL A 636 -23.11 26.24 23.93
CA VAL A 636 -21.76 25.66 24.12
C VAL A 636 -21.81 24.13 24.13
N GLU A 637 -22.80 23.53 24.81
CA GLU A 637 -22.97 22.09 24.89
C GLU A 637 -23.37 21.48 23.54
N GLN A 638 -24.25 22.16 22.80
CA GLN A 638 -24.67 21.76 21.46
C GLN A 638 -23.49 21.82 20.48
N MET A 639 -22.66 22.88 20.55
CA MET A 639 -21.46 23.04 19.73
C MET A 639 -20.46 21.91 19.99
N VAL A 640 -20.16 21.61 21.26
CA VAL A 640 -19.27 20.51 21.64
C VAL A 640 -19.80 19.16 21.15
N ALA A 641 -21.11 18.93 21.27
CA ALA A 641 -21.75 17.72 20.75
C ALA A 641 -21.62 17.60 19.23
N LEU A 642 -21.88 18.68 18.48
CA LEU A 642 -21.75 18.72 17.02
C LEU A 642 -20.32 18.47 16.56
N LEU A 643 -19.33 19.06 17.22
CA LEU A 643 -17.91 18.89 16.89
C LEU A 643 -17.41 17.47 17.18
N SER A 644 -18.08 16.71 18.05
CA SER A 644 -17.75 15.30 18.30
C SER A 644 -17.87 14.43 17.03
N CYS A 645 -18.72 14.82 16.08
CA CYS A 645 -18.92 14.12 14.81
C CYS A 645 -17.68 14.15 13.90
N PHE A 646 -16.75 15.09 14.11
CA PHE A 646 -15.51 15.20 13.33
C PHE A 646 -14.40 14.28 13.86
N VAL A 647 -14.44 13.92 15.14
CA VAL A 647 -13.35 13.19 15.80
C VAL A 647 -13.67 11.72 16.04
N TRP A 648 -14.96 11.35 16.01
CA TRP A 648 -15.42 9.98 16.19
C TRP A 648 -15.42 9.21 14.88
N GLN A 649 -14.72 8.08 14.84
CA GLN A 649 -14.52 7.28 13.62
C GLN A 649 -15.16 5.87 13.71
N GLU A 650 -15.35 5.36 14.92
CA GLU A 650 -15.86 4.00 15.17
C GLU A 650 -17.38 3.95 14.91
N LYS A 651 -17.86 2.96 14.15
CA LYS A 651 -19.31 2.78 13.93
C LYS A 651 -19.90 1.94 15.07
N LEU A 652 -20.89 2.47 15.77
CA LEU A 652 -21.69 1.70 16.72
C LEU A 652 -22.91 1.12 16.01
N GLN A 653 -23.19 -0.18 16.22
CA GLN A 653 -24.32 -0.85 15.56
C GLN A 653 -25.67 -0.36 16.12
N ASP A 654 -25.73 -0.11 17.43
CA ASP A 654 -26.94 0.30 18.16
C ASP A 654 -26.77 1.71 18.77
N ALA A 655 -26.23 2.66 18.01
CA ALA A 655 -26.05 4.02 18.48
C ALA A 655 -27.41 4.66 18.82
N PRO A 656 -27.57 5.29 20.00
CA PRO A 656 -28.78 6.04 20.31
C PRO A 656 -28.92 7.22 19.33
N LYS A 657 -30.12 7.43 18.80
CA LYS A 657 -30.39 8.62 17.98
C LYS A 657 -30.22 9.88 18.82
N PRO A 658 -29.59 10.94 18.28
CA PRO A 658 -29.53 12.23 18.96
C PRO A 658 -30.94 12.74 19.30
N ARG A 659 -31.05 13.52 20.38
CA ARG A 659 -32.25 14.31 20.66
C ARG A 659 -32.56 15.28 19.51
N GLU A 660 -33.81 15.68 19.35
CA GLU A 660 -34.29 16.50 18.23
C GLU A 660 -33.43 17.74 17.95
N GLU A 661 -33.06 18.49 18.98
CA GLU A 661 -32.19 19.67 18.85
C GLU A 661 -30.80 19.34 18.27
N LEU A 662 -30.21 18.21 18.68
CA LEU A 662 -28.90 17.76 18.20
C LEU A 662 -28.99 17.14 16.82
N ASP A 663 -30.10 16.46 16.51
CA ASP A 663 -30.37 15.87 15.20
C ASP A 663 -30.51 16.97 14.13
N LEU A 664 -31.15 18.10 14.46
CA LEU A 664 -31.23 19.27 13.59
C LEU A 664 -29.84 19.85 13.26
N LEU A 665 -28.96 19.98 14.27
CA LEU A 665 -27.59 20.44 14.06
C LEU A 665 -26.77 19.43 13.25
N PHE A 666 -26.97 18.14 13.50
CA PHE A 666 -26.32 17.08 12.73
C PHE A 666 -26.75 17.11 11.26
N TYR A 667 -28.03 17.34 10.97
CA TYR A 667 -28.54 17.52 9.61
C TYR A 667 -27.87 18.72 8.92
N GLN A 668 -27.70 19.86 9.61
CA GLN A 668 -26.99 21.02 9.06
C GLN A 668 -25.51 20.72 8.72
N LEU A 669 -24.84 19.93 9.56
CA LEU A 669 -23.50 19.42 9.27
C LEU A 669 -23.50 18.53 8.03
N GLN A 670 -24.44 17.58 7.93
CA GLN A 670 -24.55 16.69 6.76
C GLN A 670 -24.80 17.46 5.46
N GLU A 671 -25.66 18.48 5.48
CA GLU A 671 -25.90 19.34 4.31
C GLU A 671 -24.65 20.15 3.91
N THR A 672 -23.89 20.62 4.90
CA THR A 672 -22.63 21.33 4.66
C THR A 672 -21.57 20.38 4.05
N ALA A 673 -21.40 19.20 4.63
CA ALA A 673 -20.52 18.16 4.11
C ALA A 673 -20.91 17.74 2.69
N ARG A 674 -22.21 17.56 2.43
CA ARG A 674 -22.76 17.17 1.12
C ARG A 674 -22.47 18.24 0.06
N ARG A 675 -22.66 19.51 0.40
CA ARG A 675 -22.30 20.64 -0.48
C ARG A 675 -20.81 20.66 -0.81
N VAL A 676 -19.94 20.48 0.18
CA VAL A 676 -18.48 20.41 -0.02
C VAL A 676 -18.12 19.20 -0.90
N ALA A 677 -18.66 18.02 -0.62
CA ALA A 677 -18.40 16.81 -1.39
C ALA A 677 -18.90 16.89 -2.84
N ASN A 678 -20.10 17.43 -3.07
CA ASN A 678 -20.62 17.66 -4.42
C ASN A 678 -19.70 18.59 -5.21
N LEU A 679 -19.22 19.67 -4.59
CA LEU A 679 -18.30 20.59 -5.24
C LEU A 679 -16.96 19.92 -5.58
N GLN A 680 -16.43 19.08 -4.68
CA GLN A 680 -15.24 18.27 -4.93
C GLN A 680 -15.45 17.33 -6.13
N HIS A 681 -16.60 16.65 -6.17
CA HIS A 681 -16.98 15.76 -7.26
C HIS A 681 -17.08 16.51 -8.60
N GLU A 682 -17.77 17.66 -8.64
CA GLU A 682 -17.85 18.54 -9.82
C GLU A 682 -16.46 18.98 -10.33
N CYS A 683 -15.51 19.18 -9.41
CA CYS A 683 -14.14 19.55 -9.74
C CYS A 683 -13.27 18.37 -10.21
N LYS A 684 -13.86 17.17 -10.38
CA LYS A 684 -13.22 15.91 -10.79
C LYS A 684 -12.31 15.28 -9.73
N ILE A 685 -12.55 15.56 -8.46
CA ILE A 685 -11.92 14.81 -7.36
C ILE A 685 -12.67 13.48 -7.21
N GLN A 686 -11.93 12.38 -7.07
CA GLN A 686 -12.53 11.07 -6.82
C GLN A 686 -13.00 10.98 -5.37
N ILE A 687 -14.28 11.29 -5.16
CA ILE A 687 -14.93 11.23 -3.86
C ILE A 687 -16.32 10.60 -4.02
N ASP A 688 -16.67 9.71 -3.09
CA ASP A 688 -18.02 9.20 -2.93
C ASP A 688 -18.77 10.08 -1.94
N VAL A 689 -19.80 10.78 -2.41
CA VAL A 689 -20.51 11.81 -1.64
C VAL A 689 -21.18 11.22 -0.40
N GLU A 690 -21.86 10.08 -0.54
CA GLU A 690 -22.56 9.46 0.59
C GLU A 690 -21.57 8.90 1.61
N SER A 691 -20.49 8.26 1.17
CA SER A 691 -19.45 7.76 2.07
C SER A 691 -18.78 8.91 2.82
N PHE A 692 -18.56 10.07 2.18
CA PHE A 692 -17.99 11.24 2.84
C PHE A 692 -18.95 11.81 3.89
N VAL A 693 -20.22 12.02 3.55
CA VAL A 693 -21.22 12.53 4.50
C VAL A 693 -21.42 11.57 5.68
N ASN A 694 -21.42 10.26 5.42
CA ASN A 694 -21.55 9.22 6.45
C ASN A 694 -20.27 8.98 7.27
N SER A 695 -19.17 9.66 6.94
CA SER A 695 -17.95 9.65 7.76
C SER A 695 -18.11 10.49 9.04
N PHE A 696 -18.98 11.49 9.01
CA PHE A 696 -19.37 12.27 10.19
C PHE A 696 -20.40 11.49 11.00
N ARG A 697 -20.03 11.10 12.22
CA ARG A 697 -20.80 10.14 13.02
C ARG A 697 -21.47 10.76 14.24
N PRO A 698 -22.80 10.63 14.41
CA PRO A 698 -23.51 11.22 15.55
C PRO A 698 -23.45 10.35 16.82
N ASP A 699 -22.82 9.18 16.75
CA ASP A 699 -22.88 8.08 17.71
C ASP A 699 -22.59 8.50 19.17
N ILE A 700 -21.71 9.49 19.38
CA ILE A 700 -21.32 9.97 20.72
C ILE A 700 -21.85 11.37 21.06
N MET A 701 -22.66 12.00 20.19
CA MET A 701 -23.14 13.38 20.39
C MET A 701 -23.85 13.54 21.74
N GLU A 702 -24.71 12.60 22.10
CA GLU A 702 -25.52 12.65 23.32
C GLU A 702 -24.67 12.49 24.60
N ALA A 703 -23.65 11.62 24.56
CA ALA A 703 -22.71 11.45 25.66
C ALA A 703 -21.83 12.69 25.85
N VAL A 704 -21.31 13.25 24.75
CA VAL A 704 -20.47 14.45 24.77
C VAL A 704 -21.26 15.69 25.21
N TYR A 705 -22.52 15.81 24.78
CA TYR A 705 -23.45 16.83 25.27
C TYR A 705 -23.64 16.74 26.78
N SER A 706 -23.90 15.53 27.30
CA SER A 706 -24.07 15.28 28.73
C SER A 706 -22.79 15.54 29.53
N TRP A 707 -21.62 15.22 28.94
CA TRP A 707 -20.33 15.55 29.51
C TRP A 707 -20.13 17.06 29.63
N ALA A 708 -20.46 17.85 28.60
CA ALA A 708 -20.37 19.31 28.65
C ALA A 708 -21.30 19.93 29.73
N ARG A 709 -22.41 19.24 30.07
CA ARG A 709 -23.35 19.65 31.14
C ARG A 709 -22.92 19.27 32.56
N GLY A 710 -21.79 18.58 32.72
CA GLY A 710 -21.26 18.22 34.05
C GLY A 710 -21.57 16.80 34.52
N SER A 711 -22.12 15.92 33.67
CA SER A 711 -22.35 14.50 34.03
C SER A 711 -21.05 13.79 34.40
N LYS A 712 -21.13 12.77 35.27
CA LYS A 712 -19.97 11.96 35.65
C LYS A 712 -19.58 11.01 34.51
N PHE A 713 -18.30 10.63 34.45
CA PHE A 713 -17.77 9.82 33.34
C PHE A 713 -18.48 8.46 33.19
N TYR A 714 -18.79 7.78 34.30
CA TYR A 714 -19.53 6.51 34.25
C TYR A 714 -20.95 6.66 33.65
N GLN A 715 -21.60 7.82 33.83
CA GLN A 715 -22.95 8.05 33.31
C GLN A 715 -22.92 8.16 31.78
N ILE A 716 -21.93 8.84 31.20
CA ILE A 716 -21.81 8.97 29.74
C ILE A 716 -21.36 7.66 29.07
N MET A 717 -20.66 6.79 29.81
CA MET A 717 -20.32 5.45 29.35
C MET A 717 -21.55 4.56 29.22
N GLU A 718 -22.46 4.60 30.20
CA GLU A 718 -23.71 3.84 30.16
C GLU A 718 -24.59 4.23 28.95
N MET A 719 -24.52 5.48 28.50
CA MET A 719 -25.28 5.99 27.35
C MET A 719 -24.79 5.47 26.00
N THR A 720 -23.48 5.22 25.85
CA THR A 720 -22.86 4.93 24.55
C THR A 720 -22.39 3.48 24.40
N GLN A 721 -22.21 2.76 25.51
CA GLN A 721 -21.71 1.38 25.53
C GLN A 721 -20.41 1.17 24.72
N VAL A 722 -19.52 2.16 24.77
CA VAL A 722 -18.19 2.11 24.14
C VAL A 722 -17.10 1.84 25.16
N PHE A 723 -15.95 1.35 24.68
CA PHE A 723 -14.75 1.25 25.51
C PHE A 723 -14.32 2.62 26.03
N GLU A 724 -13.95 2.68 27.30
CA GLU A 724 -13.62 3.91 28.04
C GLU A 724 -12.49 4.67 27.36
N GLY A 725 -11.46 3.95 26.93
CA GLY A 725 -10.30 4.52 26.26
C GLY A 725 -10.65 5.18 24.92
N SER A 726 -11.61 4.64 24.16
CA SER A 726 -12.05 5.25 22.90
C SER A 726 -12.77 6.57 23.14
N LEU A 727 -13.66 6.62 24.14
CA LEU A 727 -14.36 7.85 24.51
C LEU A 727 -13.40 8.92 25.06
N ILE A 728 -12.46 8.54 25.92
CA ILE A 728 -11.43 9.47 26.43
C ILE A 728 -10.60 10.05 25.27
N ARG A 729 -10.15 9.21 24.34
CA ARG A 729 -9.41 9.67 23.16
C ARG A 729 -10.24 10.63 22.31
N ALA A 730 -11.52 10.34 22.10
CA ALA A 730 -12.42 11.21 21.33
C ALA A 730 -12.60 12.58 21.99
N ILE A 731 -12.82 12.64 23.30
CA ILE A 731 -12.97 13.91 24.03
C ILE A 731 -11.66 14.71 24.06
N ARG A 732 -10.51 14.05 24.18
CA ARG A 732 -9.21 14.73 24.09
C ARG A 732 -8.95 15.29 22.69
N ARG A 733 -9.26 14.52 21.64
CA ARG A 733 -9.18 14.98 20.26
C ARG A 733 -10.16 16.13 19.98
N LEU A 734 -11.34 16.11 20.61
CA LEU A 734 -12.30 17.21 20.55
C LEU A 734 -11.74 18.49 21.19
N GLU A 735 -11.01 18.38 22.31
CA GLU A 735 -10.32 19.54 22.90
C GLU A 735 -9.26 20.11 21.96
N GLU A 736 -8.49 19.26 21.27
CA GLU A 736 -7.54 19.72 20.24
C GLU A 736 -8.25 20.49 19.11
N VAL A 737 -9.41 20.01 18.63
CA VAL A 737 -10.23 20.73 17.63
C VAL A 737 -10.70 22.08 18.17
N LEU A 738 -11.16 22.15 19.42
CA LEU A 738 -11.58 23.41 20.03
C LEU A 738 -10.40 24.40 20.13
N GLN A 739 -9.21 23.94 20.52
CA GLN A 739 -8.00 24.78 20.56
C GLN A 739 -7.65 25.33 19.16
N GLN A 740 -7.75 24.51 18.12
CA GLN A 740 -7.55 24.93 16.72
C GLN A 740 -8.57 26.00 16.30
N LEU A 741 -9.84 25.81 16.66
CA LEU A 741 -10.90 26.79 16.38
C LEU A 741 -10.74 28.11 17.16
N ILE A 742 -10.20 28.07 18.39
CA ILE A 742 -9.86 29.27 19.16
C ILE A 742 -8.80 30.08 18.40
N LEU A 743 -7.73 29.42 17.94
CA LEU A 743 -6.68 30.06 17.14
C LEU A 743 -7.23 30.61 15.83
N ALA A 744 -8.08 29.84 15.15
CA ALA A 744 -8.72 30.28 13.92
C ALA A 744 -9.61 31.51 14.12
N SER A 745 -10.41 31.54 15.19
CA SER A 745 -11.27 32.68 15.57
C SER A 745 -10.44 33.92 15.91
N LYS A 746 -9.33 33.75 16.64
CA LYS A 746 -8.35 34.81 16.93
C LYS A 746 -7.77 35.41 15.65
N SER A 747 -7.44 34.57 14.66
CA SER A 747 -6.83 35.01 13.39
C SER A 747 -7.74 35.90 12.54
N ILE A 748 -9.06 35.79 12.72
CA ILE A 748 -10.05 36.57 11.97
C ILE A 748 -10.75 37.66 12.83
N GLY A 749 -10.39 37.77 14.11
CA GLY A 749 -10.95 38.77 15.03
C GLY A 749 -12.38 38.46 15.54
N GLU A 750 -12.81 37.20 15.50
CA GLU A 750 -14.15 36.77 15.94
C GLU A 750 -14.18 36.49 17.45
N THR A 751 -14.18 37.57 18.24
CA THR A 751 -14.06 37.52 19.71
C THR A 751 -15.21 36.80 20.43
N GLU A 752 -16.45 36.88 19.92
CA GLU A 752 -17.59 36.19 20.52
C GLU A 752 -17.49 34.67 20.38
N LEU A 753 -17.09 34.20 19.19
CA LEU A 753 -16.89 32.78 18.93
C LEU A 753 -15.68 32.25 19.69
N GLU A 754 -14.60 33.03 19.75
CA GLU A 754 -13.42 32.74 20.58
C GLU A 754 -13.80 32.48 22.04
N ALA A 755 -14.51 33.43 22.68
CA ALA A 755 -14.92 33.29 24.09
C ALA A 755 -15.81 32.05 24.32
N LYS A 756 -16.70 31.76 23.37
CA LYS A 756 -17.58 30.59 23.41
C LYS A 756 -16.81 29.26 23.30
N LEU A 757 -15.77 29.23 22.46
CA LEU A 757 -14.90 28.06 22.33
C LEU A 757 -13.99 27.88 23.57
N GLU A 758 -13.52 28.97 24.17
CA GLU A 758 -12.79 28.91 25.45
C GLU A 758 -13.69 28.38 26.58
N GLU A 759 -14.95 28.81 26.64
CA GLU A 759 -15.94 28.22 27.56
C GLU A 759 -16.14 26.73 27.29
N ALA A 760 -16.24 26.31 26.03
CA ALA A 760 -16.37 24.91 25.62
C ALA A 760 -15.23 24.04 26.15
N VAL A 761 -13.98 24.51 26.00
CA VAL A 761 -12.79 23.84 26.54
C VAL A 761 -12.92 23.68 28.06
N SER A 762 -13.32 24.73 28.77
CA SER A 762 -13.46 24.68 30.23
C SER A 762 -14.51 23.66 30.71
N LYS A 763 -15.59 23.44 29.95
CA LYS A 763 -16.65 22.47 30.29
C LYS A 763 -16.23 21.01 30.08
N ILE A 764 -15.41 20.74 29.06
CA ILE A 764 -15.00 19.37 28.75
C ILE A 764 -13.71 18.96 29.46
N LYS A 765 -12.81 19.91 29.78
CA LYS A 765 -11.48 19.66 30.32
C LYS A 765 -11.51 19.41 31.84
N ARG A 766 -12.00 18.24 32.25
CA ARG A 766 -12.13 17.87 33.67
C ARG A 766 -11.97 16.37 33.96
N ASP A 767 -11.79 16.06 35.24
CA ASP A 767 -11.75 14.72 35.83
C ASP A 767 -10.81 13.73 35.10
N ILE A 768 -11.20 12.45 35.03
CA ILE A 768 -10.40 11.32 34.53
C ILE A 768 -9.98 11.46 33.06
N VAL A 769 -10.74 12.21 32.26
CA VAL A 769 -10.49 12.36 30.81
C VAL A 769 -9.17 13.10 30.55
N PHE A 770 -8.81 14.02 31.45
CA PHE A 770 -7.60 14.87 31.34
C PHE A 770 -6.60 14.62 32.47
N ALA A 771 -6.67 13.45 33.10
CA ALA A 771 -5.64 13.03 34.06
C ALA A 771 -4.27 13.02 33.36
N ALA A 772 -3.26 13.62 34.02
CA ALA A 772 -1.91 13.66 33.50
C ALA A 772 -1.35 12.25 33.30
N SER A 773 -0.48 12.09 32.30
CA SER A 773 0.19 10.82 32.07
C SER A 773 1.03 10.44 33.29
N LEU A 774 1.04 9.15 33.66
CA LEU A 774 2.02 8.61 34.61
C LEU A 774 3.47 8.76 34.11
N TYR A 775 3.64 9.11 32.82
CA TYR A 775 4.91 9.39 32.17
C TYR A 775 5.35 10.87 32.19
N LEU A 776 4.61 11.74 32.88
CA LEU A 776 5.01 13.14 33.09
C LEU A 776 5.34 13.44 34.54
#